data_AF-A0A7S4LGQ5-F1
#
_entry.id   AF-A0A7S4LGQ5-F1
#
_cell.length_a   1.000
_cell.length_b   1.000
_cell.length_c   1.000
_cell.angle_alpha   90.00
_cell.angle_beta   90.00
_cell.angle_gamma   90.00
#
_symmetry.space_group_name_H-M   'P 1'
#
loop_
_entity.id
_entity.type
_entity.pdbx_description
1 polymer ?
#
loop_
_entity_poly.entity_id
_entity_poly.type
_entity_poly.pdbx_seq_one_letter_code
_entity_poly.pdbx_strand_id
1 'polypeptide(L)'
;FFFEYDMLTEDHSKTTRMDSVATDDVNLKVKLWVKQVEAQCKPDMTHWCTGSQEEFNTLCTQLVDSGTFIRLNQQLRPNSFLCRTDPRELEGDLATTVICSKNKLDRNQTYGWAEPEATKRDLAALLKDCMQGRNLYVLPFVLGPVGSSHARLGVALSDCPYVVVNMMTMFHAGTHLLEGMKGSRAFLRILNSVGVPLQSGTTGPAWPYNPARRTAIFPEEDYAIRFGSGYNMHNLVSLCVSSLARKEGWIAAEGVTLSVTGPNKIKEYICAFLPPGCGKTSLATLVSSIPGWTTGCVSDERTWLVLAADGTLRAVAPRAGMCDVCRGTTYAKHRSTMDTIASNTIFTNVALTAEGDVWWEGLTSFAPADLTDWRGQSWSPKCGRVAAHPRATYTAPARQCPVLDLAAWSNKDGVPISAFVFGGKRRKTVPLIREAISWSHGMYMGGTISVEHEDGSVAGDPFVMSAACVYSPEEYLQNWTTLMTHLGWAIPKVFYLNLFRTDHQGRVLWPGFAENVRILKWISHRIHGGQEATRTPMGYVPTLPGLDVGGLDISRTDVLELIRVDCKEWKEECERVKDLFHSYDQTKFPKELKKELQLLETRMSAAETQAPTSNQKLLSWVAQMTKLCTPAEVHWCSGTDEEYAELCEMMVKGGTFLRLNETKRPNSFLARSDPRDVARVEGCTYICTKDPSDAGPTNN
;
A
#
# COMPACT_ATOMS: atom_id res chain seq x y z
N PHE A 1 -36.99 15.02 2.19
CA PHE A 1 -37.40 13.96 3.13
C PHE A 1 -36.30 13.00 3.63
N PHE A 2 -35.13 12.83 2.99
CA PHE A 2 -34.05 11.93 3.51
C PHE A 2 -32.90 12.68 4.23
N PHE A 3 -32.87 14.03 4.11
CA PHE A 3 -31.77 14.89 4.60
C PHE A 3 -32.23 16.18 5.28
N GLU A 4 -33.52 16.28 5.58
CA GLU A 4 -34.16 17.50 6.10
C GLU A 4 -34.14 17.57 7.62
N TYR A 5 -33.05 17.13 8.25
CA TYR A 5 -32.84 17.43 9.67
C TYR A 5 -32.10 18.77 9.87
N ASP A 6 -31.65 19.44 8.79
CA ASP A 6 -30.89 20.69 8.90
C ASP A 6 -31.48 21.92 8.17
N MET A 7 -32.50 21.83 7.30
CA MET A 7 -32.83 22.95 6.39
C MET A 7 -34.30 23.19 5.98
N LEU A 8 -35.33 22.68 6.68
CA LEU A 8 -36.73 23.04 6.36
C LEU A 8 -37.54 23.50 7.56
N THR A 9 -37.49 24.80 7.80
CA THR A 9 -38.54 25.53 8.53
C THR A 9 -38.91 26.81 7.79
N GLU A 10 -39.72 26.71 6.74
CA GLU A 10 -40.60 27.79 6.29
C GLU A 10 -41.97 27.21 5.90
N ASP A 11 -42.74 26.79 6.89
CA ASP A 11 -44.20 26.86 6.79
C ASP A 11 -44.84 27.04 8.18
N HIS A 12 -45.45 28.21 8.37
CA HIS A 12 -46.10 28.61 9.60
C HIS A 12 -47.57 28.18 9.58
N SER A 13 -47.89 26.90 9.81
CA SER A 13 -49.07 26.52 10.59
C SER A 13 -49.19 25.00 10.79
N LYS A 14 -49.27 24.60 12.07
CA LYS A 14 -49.79 23.32 12.57
C LYS A 14 -49.06 22.04 12.13
N THR A 15 -47.81 21.89 12.56
CA THR A 15 -47.25 20.57 12.88
C THR A 15 -46.34 20.70 14.10
N THR A 16 -46.50 19.82 15.08
CA THR A 16 -45.77 19.83 16.35
C THR A 16 -44.26 19.80 16.10
N ARG A 17 -43.56 20.88 16.47
CA ARG A 17 -42.09 21.04 16.42
C ARG A 17 -41.38 19.84 17.07
N MET A 18 -40.61 19.06 16.29
CA MET A 18 -39.72 18.00 16.80
C MET A 18 -38.22 18.36 16.76
N ASP A 19 -37.86 19.62 16.53
CA ASP A 19 -36.49 20.13 16.70
C ASP A 19 -36.05 20.24 18.17
N SER A 20 -36.90 19.83 19.12
CA SER A 20 -36.63 19.94 20.57
C SER A 20 -36.11 18.67 21.24
N VAL A 21 -35.94 17.57 20.51
CA VAL A 21 -35.21 16.40 21.06
C VAL A 21 -33.76 16.46 20.58
N ALA A 22 -33.04 17.49 21.02
CA ALA A 22 -31.58 17.48 21.12
C ALA A 22 -31.21 16.40 22.15
N THR A 23 -31.31 15.15 21.75
CA THR A 23 -30.92 14.00 22.57
C THR A 23 -29.46 13.71 22.30
N ASP A 24 -28.65 13.80 23.35
CA ASP A 24 -27.26 13.30 23.36
C ASP A 24 -27.22 11.75 23.35
N ASP A 25 -28.37 11.07 23.30
CA ASP A 25 -28.43 9.61 23.24
C ASP A 25 -28.28 9.10 21.80
N VAL A 26 -27.06 8.66 21.46
CA VAL A 26 -26.76 8.03 20.17
C VAL A 26 -27.63 6.79 19.92
N ASN A 27 -28.05 6.05 20.94
CA ASN A 27 -28.91 4.88 20.70
C ASN A 27 -30.28 5.29 20.18
N LEU A 28 -30.80 6.44 20.63
CA LEU A 28 -32.04 7.00 20.08
C LEU A 28 -31.82 7.47 18.64
N LYS A 29 -30.68 8.12 18.32
CA LYS A 29 -30.33 8.50 16.94
C LYS A 29 -30.25 7.29 16.01
N VAL A 30 -29.62 6.20 16.43
CA VAL A 30 -29.54 4.94 15.65
C VAL A 30 -30.94 4.38 15.42
N LYS A 31 -31.78 4.28 16.46
CA LYS A 31 -33.15 3.77 16.34
C LYS A 31 -34.00 4.61 15.38
N LEU A 32 -33.90 5.94 15.45
CA LEU A 32 -34.61 6.85 14.54
C LEU A 32 -34.14 6.68 13.09
N TRP A 33 -32.83 6.57 12.88
CA TRP A 33 -32.27 6.33 11.55
C TRP A 33 -32.72 4.97 10.97
N VAL A 34 -32.74 3.91 11.78
CA VAL A 34 -33.29 2.61 11.37
C VAL A 34 -34.76 2.73 10.97
N LYS A 35 -35.59 3.44 11.76
CA LYS A 35 -37.01 3.67 11.43
C LYS A 35 -37.20 4.45 10.12
N GLN A 36 -36.34 5.41 9.82
CA GLN A 36 -36.36 6.12 8.55
C GLN A 36 -36.02 5.19 7.37
N VAL A 37 -35.01 4.34 7.53
CA VAL A 37 -34.63 3.37 6.48
C VAL A 37 -35.71 2.31 6.30
N GLU A 38 -36.36 1.83 7.36
CA GLU A 38 -37.52 0.95 7.28
C GLU A 38 -38.67 1.59 6.47
N ALA A 39 -38.98 2.86 6.78
CA ALA A 39 -40.04 3.59 6.10
C ALA A 39 -39.78 3.76 4.60
N GLN A 40 -38.51 4.02 4.22
CA GLN A 40 -38.09 4.22 2.83
C GLN A 40 -37.95 2.91 2.06
N CYS A 41 -37.24 1.94 2.61
CA CYS A 41 -36.77 0.76 1.88
C CYS A 41 -37.75 -0.42 1.96
N LYS A 42 -38.70 -0.39 2.90
CA LYS A 42 -39.71 -1.43 3.13
C LYS A 42 -39.14 -2.86 3.27
N PRO A 43 -38.19 -3.11 4.18
CA PRO A 43 -37.79 -4.47 4.51
C PRO A 43 -38.95 -5.24 5.16
N ASP A 44 -38.96 -6.56 5.01
CA ASP A 44 -39.97 -7.44 5.63
C ASP A 44 -39.78 -7.51 7.15
N MET A 45 -38.52 -7.48 7.60
CA MET A 45 -38.14 -7.55 9.00
C MET A 45 -36.83 -6.80 9.25
N THR A 46 -36.69 -6.26 10.45
CA THR A 46 -35.45 -5.63 10.92
C THR A 46 -34.75 -6.54 11.93
N HIS A 47 -33.53 -6.97 11.61
CA HIS A 47 -32.69 -7.84 12.43
C HIS A 47 -31.53 -7.05 13.05
N TRP A 48 -31.49 -6.97 14.38
CA TRP A 48 -30.39 -6.32 15.10
C TRP A 48 -29.28 -7.34 15.36
N CYS A 49 -28.14 -7.18 14.69
CA CYS A 49 -27.07 -8.16 14.72
C CYS A 49 -26.39 -8.18 16.10
N THR A 50 -26.43 -9.32 16.76
CA THR A 50 -25.77 -9.56 18.06
C THR A 50 -24.25 -9.62 17.96
N GLY A 51 -23.72 -10.04 16.80
CA GLY A 51 -22.30 -10.32 16.59
C GLY A 51 -21.85 -11.67 17.14
N SER A 52 -22.79 -12.53 17.56
CA SER A 52 -22.47 -13.83 18.14
C SER A 52 -22.03 -14.84 17.07
N GLN A 53 -21.24 -15.85 17.47
CA GLN A 53 -20.85 -16.92 16.57
C GLN A 53 -22.05 -17.76 16.08
N GLU A 54 -23.08 -17.91 16.93
CA GLU A 54 -24.33 -18.59 16.56
C GLU A 54 -25.07 -17.84 15.45
N GLU A 55 -25.18 -16.52 15.58
CA GLU A 55 -25.75 -15.66 14.54
C GLU A 55 -24.94 -15.76 13.24
N PHE A 56 -23.60 -15.67 13.31
CA PHE A 56 -22.73 -15.85 12.14
C PHE A 56 -22.99 -17.18 11.44
N ASN A 57 -23.01 -18.29 12.19
CA ASN A 57 -23.24 -19.63 11.64
C ASN A 57 -24.65 -19.76 11.01
N THR A 58 -25.65 -19.13 11.61
CA THR A 58 -27.02 -19.09 11.10
C THR A 58 -27.08 -18.35 9.77
N LEU A 59 -26.48 -17.16 9.69
CA LEU A 59 -26.40 -16.37 8.46
C LEU A 59 -25.61 -17.09 7.35
N CYS A 60 -24.50 -17.76 7.70
CA CYS A 60 -23.76 -18.57 6.74
C CYS A 60 -24.57 -19.76 6.23
N THR A 61 -25.41 -20.37 7.07
CA THR A 61 -26.32 -21.45 6.65
C THR A 61 -27.38 -20.92 5.69
N GLN A 62 -27.99 -19.77 6.01
CA GLN A 62 -28.94 -19.10 5.10
C GLN A 62 -28.30 -18.76 3.75
N LEU A 63 -27.04 -18.31 3.74
CA LEU A 63 -26.29 -18.02 2.51
C LEU A 63 -25.99 -19.29 1.69
N VAL A 64 -25.80 -20.44 2.35
CA VAL A 64 -25.65 -21.74 1.66
C VAL A 64 -26.99 -22.17 1.07
N ASP A 65 -28.07 -22.05 1.83
CA ASP A 65 -29.43 -22.41 1.39
C ASP A 65 -29.91 -21.54 0.21
N SER A 66 -29.50 -20.27 0.17
CA SER A 66 -29.77 -19.36 -0.95
C SER A 66 -28.85 -19.54 -2.15
N GLY A 67 -27.84 -20.42 -2.06
CA GLY A 67 -26.83 -20.65 -3.09
C GLY A 67 -25.78 -19.55 -3.23
N THR A 68 -25.78 -18.53 -2.36
CA THR A 68 -24.76 -17.47 -2.33
C THR A 68 -23.40 -18.00 -1.87
N PHE A 69 -23.43 -18.92 -0.91
CA PHE A 69 -22.25 -19.64 -0.42
C PHE A 69 -22.28 -21.10 -0.86
N ILE A 70 -21.08 -21.61 -1.15
CA ILE A 70 -20.78 -23.03 -1.24
C ILE A 70 -20.00 -23.36 0.02
N ARG A 71 -20.52 -24.26 0.86
CA ARG A 71 -19.78 -24.77 2.03
C ARG A 71 -18.63 -25.66 1.53
N LEU A 72 -17.40 -25.32 1.91
CA LEU A 72 -16.22 -26.08 1.50
C LEU A 72 -16.13 -27.41 2.26
N ASN A 73 -15.24 -28.30 1.82
CA ASN A 73 -14.98 -29.55 2.50
C ASN A 73 -14.47 -29.29 3.92
N GLN A 74 -15.23 -29.74 4.93
CA GLN A 74 -14.94 -29.44 6.34
C GLN A 74 -13.70 -30.15 6.89
N GLN A 75 -13.19 -31.19 6.21
CA GLN A 75 -11.91 -31.82 6.56
C GLN A 75 -10.72 -31.00 6.07
N LEU A 76 -10.87 -30.28 4.95
CA LEU A 76 -9.81 -29.48 4.35
C LEU A 76 -9.85 -28.02 4.81
N ARG A 77 -11.06 -27.44 4.89
CA ARG A 77 -11.34 -26.05 5.25
C ARG A 77 -12.53 -25.96 6.23
N PRO A 78 -12.30 -26.25 7.53
CA PRO A 78 -13.35 -26.18 8.54
C PRO A 78 -14.01 -24.79 8.59
N ASN A 79 -15.34 -24.77 8.62
CA ASN A 79 -16.17 -23.56 8.68
C ASN A 79 -15.85 -22.49 7.61
N SER A 80 -15.41 -22.92 6.43
CA SER A 80 -15.09 -22.02 5.32
C SER A 80 -16.09 -22.11 4.17
N PHE A 81 -16.21 -21.02 3.41
CA PHE A 81 -17.21 -20.84 2.37
C PHE A 81 -16.59 -20.25 1.12
N LEU A 82 -17.13 -20.60 -0.04
CA LEU A 82 -16.83 -19.99 -1.33
C LEU A 82 -18.05 -19.20 -1.82
N CYS A 83 -17.82 -17.95 -2.20
CA CYS A 83 -18.80 -17.10 -2.86
C CYS A 83 -18.37 -16.79 -4.30
N ARG A 84 -19.33 -16.75 -5.22
CA ARG A 84 -19.14 -16.30 -6.60
C ARG A 84 -20.03 -15.10 -6.85
N THR A 85 -19.43 -13.97 -7.19
CA THR A 85 -20.17 -12.74 -7.49
C THR A 85 -20.59 -12.72 -8.95
N ASP A 86 -21.59 -11.89 -9.28
CA ASP A 86 -21.88 -11.58 -10.68
C ASP A 86 -20.64 -10.95 -11.34
N PRO A 87 -20.20 -11.38 -12.54
CA PRO A 87 -19.04 -10.81 -13.22
C PRO A 87 -19.10 -9.29 -13.38
N ARG A 88 -20.29 -8.70 -13.51
CA ARG A 88 -20.50 -7.25 -13.69
C ARG A 88 -20.19 -6.45 -12.43
N GLU A 89 -20.19 -7.08 -11.25
CA GLU A 89 -19.71 -6.47 -10.00
C GLU A 89 -18.24 -6.07 -10.09
N LEU A 90 -17.45 -6.81 -10.87
CA LEU A 90 -16.00 -6.66 -10.92
C LEU A 90 -15.55 -5.62 -11.94
N GLU A 91 -16.48 -4.95 -12.61
CA GLU A 91 -16.22 -3.84 -13.52
C GLU A 91 -16.45 -2.50 -12.79
N GLY A 92 -15.69 -1.43 -13.01
CA GLY A 92 -16.16 -0.05 -12.80
C GLY A 92 -16.47 0.47 -11.37
N ASP A 93 -15.94 -0.11 -10.28
CA ASP A 93 -16.17 0.41 -8.91
C ASP A 93 -15.79 1.89 -8.75
N LEU A 94 -14.65 2.31 -9.30
CA LEU A 94 -14.21 3.72 -9.27
C LEU A 94 -15.16 4.63 -10.06
N ALA A 95 -15.66 4.15 -11.21
CA ALA A 95 -16.56 4.92 -12.08
C ALA A 95 -17.96 5.11 -11.47
N THR A 96 -18.36 4.27 -10.52
CA THR A 96 -19.67 4.32 -9.85
C THR A 96 -19.62 4.98 -8.47
N THR A 97 -18.43 5.40 -8.02
CA THR A 97 -18.22 6.06 -6.73
C THR A 97 -18.10 7.57 -6.91
N VAL A 98 -18.95 8.32 -6.20
CA VAL A 98 -18.91 9.78 -6.15
C VAL A 98 -18.69 10.30 -4.74
N ILE A 99 -17.95 11.39 -4.64
CA ILE A 99 -17.73 12.12 -3.40
C ILE A 99 -18.61 13.36 -3.43
N CYS A 100 -19.48 13.45 -2.44
CA CYS A 100 -20.46 14.52 -2.27
C CYS A 100 -19.99 15.49 -1.18
N SER A 101 -18.84 16.13 -1.42
CA SER A 101 -18.34 17.22 -0.59
C SER A 101 -19.05 18.54 -0.95
N LYS A 102 -19.19 19.45 0.02
CA LYS A 102 -19.80 20.78 -0.20
C LYS A 102 -19.08 21.57 -1.30
N ASN A 103 -17.75 21.51 -1.30
CA ASN A 103 -16.91 22.07 -2.35
C ASN A 103 -16.34 20.96 -3.23
N LYS A 104 -16.53 21.09 -4.55
CA LYS A 104 -16.01 20.17 -5.57
C LYS A 104 -14.49 20.00 -5.51
N LEU A 105 -13.74 21.02 -5.11
CA LEU A 105 -12.27 21.02 -5.07
C LEU A 105 -11.70 20.33 -3.84
N ASP A 106 -12.54 19.91 -2.89
CA ASP A 106 -12.07 19.25 -1.66
C ASP A 106 -12.04 17.73 -1.79
N ARG A 107 -12.57 17.17 -2.89
CA ARG A 107 -12.55 15.73 -3.12
C ARG A 107 -11.20 15.24 -3.65
N ASN A 108 -10.97 13.95 -3.50
CA ASN A 108 -9.97 13.26 -4.30
C ASN A 108 -10.43 13.15 -5.77
N GLN A 109 -9.58 13.61 -6.70
CA GLN A 109 -9.89 13.67 -8.13
C GLN A 109 -9.99 12.29 -8.80
N THR A 110 -9.47 11.23 -8.15
CA THR A 110 -9.67 9.84 -8.57
C THR A 110 -11.14 9.43 -8.64
N TYR A 111 -12.03 10.13 -7.91
CA TYR A 111 -13.47 9.87 -7.90
C TYR A 111 -14.27 11.01 -8.52
N GLY A 112 -15.47 10.67 -8.97
CA GLY A 112 -16.45 11.66 -9.42
C GLY A 112 -16.87 12.60 -8.28
N TRP A 113 -17.26 13.81 -8.63
CA TRP A 113 -17.99 14.69 -7.72
C TRP A 113 -19.45 14.72 -8.11
N ALA A 114 -20.34 14.74 -7.11
CA ALA A 114 -21.74 15.02 -7.34
C ALA A 114 -22.26 15.96 -6.25
N GLU A 115 -23.17 16.86 -6.61
CA GLU A 115 -23.74 17.81 -5.66
C GLU A 115 -24.51 17.04 -4.56
N PRO A 116 -24.27 17.31 -3.27
CA PRO A 116 -24.83 16.52 -2.19
C PRO A 116 -26.36 16.39 -2.26
N GLU A 117 -27.12 17.49 -2.28
CA GLU A 117 -28.59 17.44 -2.16
C GLU A 117 -29.30 16.84 -3.40
N ALA A 118 -28.73 17.00 -4.59
CA ALA A 118 -29.16 16.31 -5.79
C ALA A 118 -28.91 14.81 -5.69
N THR A 119 -27.70 14.39 -5.31
CA THR A 119 -27.33 12.97 -5.20
C THR A 119 -28.21 12.25 -4.18
N LYS A 120 -28.49 12.94 -3.08
CA LYS A 120 -29.41 12.52 -2.02
C LYS A 120 -30.83 12.25 -2.51
N ARG A 121 -31.37 13.14 -3.37
CA ARG A 121 -32.69 12.96 -4.00
C ARG A 121 -32.70 11.77 -4.97
N ASP A 122 -31.65 11.63 -5.77
CA ASP A 122 -31.51 10.53 -6.74
C ASP A 122 -31.42 9.18 -6.02
N LEU A 123 -30.62 9.10 -4.95
CA LEU A 123 -30.49 7.89 -4.13
C LEU A 123 -31.80 7.56 -3.39
N ALA A 124 -32.53 8.56 -2.91
CA ALA A 124 -33.83 8.32 -2.28
C ALA A 124 -34.81 7.63 -3.26
N ALA A 125 -34.81 8.01 -4.53
CA ALA A 125 -35.63 7.36 -5.55
C ALA A 125 -35.23 5.88 -5.75
N LEU A 126 -33.93 5.56 -5.76
CA LEU A 126 -33.42 4.19 -5.87
C LEU A 126 -33.71 3.35 -4.63
N LEU A 127 -33.62 3.96 -3.44
CA LEU A 127 -33.83 3.29 -2.16
C LEU A 127 -35.31 3.00 -1.86
N LYS A 128 -36.23 3.68 -2.54
CA LYS A 128 -37.66 3.48 -2.32
C LYS A 128 -38.04 2.03 -2.57
N ASP A 129 -38.60 1.38 -1.55
CA ASP A 129 -39.10 -0.01 -1.60
C ASP A 129 -38.04 -1.07 -1.99
N CYS A 130 -36.74 -0.72 -1.96
CA CYS A 130 -35.67 -1.56 -2.52
C CYS A 130 -35.38 -2.84 -1.72
N MET A 131 -35.88 -2.95 -0.49
CA MET A 131 -35.69 -4.08 0.42
C MET A 131 -36.94 -4.93 0.60
N GLN A 132 -38.01 -4.71 -0.18
CA GLN A 132 -39.19 -5.59 -0.14
C GLN A 132 -38.79 -7.06 -0.33
N GLY A 133 -39.32 -7.96 0.50
CA GLY A 133 -38.95 -9.38 0.47
C GLY A 133 -37.59 -9.69 1.11
N ARG A 134 -36.93 -8.72 1.77
CA ARG A 134 -35.62 -8.89 2.41
C ARG A 134 -35.61 -8.38 3.85
N ASN A 135 -34.69 -8.93 4.64
CA ASN A 135 -34.41 -8.46 5.99
C ASN A 135 -33.48 -7.25 5.94
N LEU A 136 -33.75 -6.24 6.76
CA LEU A 136 -32.80 -5.16 7.08
C LEU A 136 -31.95 -5.58 8.28
N TYR A 137 -30.66 -5.80 8.05
CA TYR A 137 -29.68 -6.05 9.09
C TYR A 137 -29.12 -4.74 9.64
N VAL A 138 -29.24 -4.54 10.95
CA VAL A 138 -28.62 -3.44 11.68
C VAL A 138 -27.37 -3.94 12.36
N LEU A 139 -26.20 -3.47 11.91
CA LEU A 139 -24.89 -3.95 12.36
C LEU A 139 -24.07 -2.81 12.97
N PRO A 140 -24.13 -2.62 14.30
CA PRO A 140 -23.14 -1.80 15.01
C PRO A 140 -21.76 -2.43 14.89
N PHE A 141 -20.73 -1.63 14.65
CA PHE A 141 -19.34 -2.07 14.59
C PHE A 141 -18.39 -1.02 15.17
N VAL A 142 -17.19 -1.45 15.52
CA VAL A 142 -16.11 -0.57 15.98
C VAL A 142 -14.85 -0.80 15.16
N LEU A 143 -14.25 0.32 14.77
CA LEU A 143 -12.95 0.42 14.13
C LEU A 143 -11.90 0.68 15.22
N GLY A 144 -10.92 -0.21 15.33
CA GLY A 144 -9.91 -0.16 16.38
C GLY A 144 -10.22 -1.03 17.61
N PRO A 145 -9.32 -1.07 18.60
CA PRO A 145 -9.49 -1.87 19.80
C PRO A 145 -10.71 -1.45 20.61
N VAL A 146 -11.53 -2.42 21.03
CA VAL A 146 -12.75 -2.15 21.81
C VAL A 146 -12.42 -1.41 23.10
N GLY A 147 -13.09 -0.28 23.33
CA GLY A 147 -12.90 0.58 24.51
C GLY A 147 -11.65 1.46 24.47
N SER A 148 -10.98 1.58 23.32
CA SER A 148 -9.96 2.60 23.06
C SER A 148 -10.60 3.98 22.86
N SER A 149 -9.93 5.05 23.31
CA SER A 149 -10.27 6.44 22.98
C SER A 149 -10.02 6.78 21.49
N HIS A 150 -9.15 6.00 20.84
CA HIS A 150 -8.86 6.13 19.40
C HIS A 150 -9.86 5.34 18.54
N ALA A 151 -10.68 4.46 19.13
CA ALA A 151 -11.65 3.68 18.36
C ALA A 151 -12.79 4.56 17.81
N ARG A 152 -13.35 4.16 16.68
CA ARG A 152 -14.52 4.83 16.07
C ARG A 152 -15.67 3.88 15.89
N LEU A 153 -16.84 4.30 16.35
CA LEU A 153 -18.07 3.54 16.24
C LEU A 153 -18.75 3.82 14.90
N GLY A 154 -19.34 2.78 14.32
CA GLY A 154 -20.15 2.89 13.12
C GLY A 154 -21.38 1.99 13.20
N VAL A 155 -22.37 2.30 12.38
CA VAL A 155 -23.55 1.46 12.17
C VAL A 155 -23.74 1.26 10.67
N ALA A 156 -23.72 0.00 10.27
CA ALA A 156 -23.99 -0.46 8.93
C ALA A 156 -25.41 -1.01 8.84
N LEU A 157 -26.17 -0.55 7.85
CA LEU A 157 -27.48 -1.08 7.49
C LEU A 157 -27.35 -1.80 6.16
N SER A 158 -27.81 -3.05 6.08
CA SER A 158 -27.71 -3.83 4.84
C SER A 158 -28.89 -4.80 4.69
N ASP A 159 -29.31 -5.05 3.45
CA ASP A 159 -30.24 -6.12 3.08
C ASP A 159 -29.53 -7.41 2.63
N CYS A 160 -28.21 -7.48 2.82
CA CYS A 160 -27.36 -8.54 2.30
C CYS A 160 -26.62 -9.28 3.43
N PRO A 161 -26.98 -10.53 3.75
CA PRO A 161 -26.30 -11.29 4.81
C PRO A 161 -24.82 -11.55 4.52
N TYR A 162 -24.40 -11.61 3.24
CA TYR A 162 -22.98 -11.69 2.86
C TYR A 162 -22.17 -10.49 3.38
N VAL A 163 -22.74 -9.28 3.32
CA VAL A 163 -22.13 -8.07 3.87
C VAL A 163 -21.96 -8.21 5.37
N VAL A 164 -23.00 -8.70 6.06
CA VAL A 164 -23.01 -8.85 7.52
C VAL A 164 -21.90 -9.78 8.00
N VAL A 165 -21.79 -10.99 7.44
CA VAL A 165 -20.77 -11.97 7.87
C VAL A 165 -19.34 -11.51 7.54
N ASN A 166 -19.13 -10.83 6.41
CA ASN A 166 -17.83 -10.23 6.11
C ASN A 166 -17.50 -9.10 7.10
N MET A 167 -18.46 -8.23 7.43
CA MET A 167 -18.25 -7.14 8.39
C MET A 167 -17.98 -7.67 9.81
N MET A 168 -18.68 -8.73 10.23
CA MET A 168 -18.41 -9.43 11.51
C MET A 168 -17.02 -10.05 11.57
N THR A 169 -16.47 -10.47 10.42
CA THR A 169 -15.10 -10.99 10.34
C THR A 169 -14.08 -9.84 10.35
N MET A 170 -14.36 -8.74 9.63
CA MET A 170 -13.44 -7.63 9.46
C MET A 170 -13.36 -6.68 10.66
N PHE A 171 -14.43 -6.58 11.46
CA PHE A 171 -14.54 -5.65 12.58
C PHE A 171 -15.15 -6.34 13.80
N HIS A 172 -14.87 -5.79 14.98
CA HIS A 172 -15.70 -6.12 16.14
C HIS A 172 -17.08 -5.52 15.91
N ALA A 173 -18.11 -6.37 15.89
CA ALA A 173 -19.47 -5.97 15.54
C ALA A 173 -20.49 -6.63 16.46
N GLY A 174 -21.62 -5.96 16.69
CA GLY A 174 -22.73 -6.47 17.48
C GLY A 174 -23.44 -5.44 18.36
N THR A 175 -24.66 -5.74 18.78
CA THR A 175 -25.48 -4.87 19.65
C THR A 175 -24.85 -4.56 21.00
N HIS A 176 -23.92 -5.38 21.50
CA HIS A 176 -23.16 -5.10 22.72
C HIS A 176 -22.38 -3.78 22.63
N LEU A 177 -22.05 -3.29 21.43
CA LEU A 177 -21.38 -2.00 21.21
C LEU A 177 -22.30 -0.79 21.39
N LEU A 178 -23.63 -0.99 21.37
CA LEU A 178 -24.62 0.09 21.58
C LEU A 178 -24.54 0.68 23.01
N GLU A 179 -24.08 -0.11 23.99
CA GLU A 179 -23.82 0.43 25.33
C GLU A 179 -22.68 1.45 25.33
N GLY A 180 -21.61 1.17 24.58
CA GLY A 180 -20.48 2.08 24.39
C GLY A 180 -20.84 3.34 23.59
N MET A 181 -21.99 3.36 22.92
CA MET A 181 -22.51 4.57 22.26
C MET A 181 -23.18 5.55 23.24
N LYS A 182 -23.53 5.13 24.46
CA LYS A 182 -24.14 6.01 25.47
C LYS A 182 -23.13 7.09 25.88
N GLY A 183 -23.27 8.30 25.37
CA GLY A 183 -22.38 9.44 25.62
C GLY A 183 -21.43 9.80 24.47
N SER A 184 -21.35 8.99 23.40
CA SER A 184 -20.73 9.44 22.15
C SER A 184 -21.62 10.51 21.50
N ARG A 185 -21.04 11.44 20.72
CA ARG A 185 -21.84 12.45 19.99
C ARG A 185 -22.11 12.07 18.52
N ALA A 186 -21.27 11.23 17.92
CA ALA A 186 -21.29 10.89 16.50
C ALA A 186 -20.86 9.43 16.23
N PHE A 187 -21.29 8.87 15.09
CA PHE A 187 -20.91 7.55 14.60
C PHE A 187 -20.94 7.54 13.07
N LEU A 188 -20.10 6.69 12.45
CA LEU A 188 -20.09 6.50 11.00
C LEU A 188 -21.37 5.79 10.55
N ARG A 189 -22.11 6.38 9.63
CA ARG A 189 -23.34 5.81 9.06
C ARG A 189 -23.03 5.19 7.70
N ILE A 190 -23.42 3.93 7.49
CA ILE A 190 -23.30 3.27 6.18
C ILE A 190 -24.62 2.59 5.84
N LEU A 191 -25.26 3.01 4.76
CA LEU A 191 -26.43 2.33 4.20
C LEU A 191 -26.02 1.54 2.97
N ASN A 192 -26.32 0.25 2.96
CA ASN A 192 -26.10 -0.64 1.83
C ASN A 192 -27.43 -1.27 1.42
N SER A 193 -27.73 -1.30 0.12
CA SER A 193 -28.75 -2.19 -0.43
C SER A 193 -28.25 -2.81 -1.71
N VAL A 194 -28.51 -4.11 -1.90
CA VAL A 194 -28.29 -4.77 -3.20
C VAL A 194 -29.30 -4.30 -4.25
N GLY A 195 -30.40 -3.66 -3.83
CA GLY A 195 -31.38 -3.04 -4.72
C GLY A 195 -32.17 -4.02 -5.57
N VAL A 196 -32.34 -5.26 -5.10
CA VAL A 196 -33.05 -6.33 -5.82
C VAL A 196 -34.20 -6.84 -4.94
N PRO A 197 -35.34 -6.14 -4.87
CA PRO A 197 -36.48 -6.59 -4.08
C PRO A 197 -36.97 -7.97 -4.54
N LEU A 198 -37.50 -8.77 -3.62
CA LEU A 198 -37.97 -10.13 -3.88
C LEU A 198 -39.50 -10.17 -3.87
N GLN A 199 -40.08 -10.94 -4.80
CA GLN A 199 -41.50 -11.28 -4.74
C GLN A 199 -41.73 -12.30 -3.63
N SER A 200 -42.88 -12.18 -2.95
CA SER A 200 -43.25 -13.11 -1.88
C SER A 200 -43.16 -14.57 -2.33
N GLY A 201 -42.42 -15.40 -1.59
CA GLY A 201 -42.23 -16.82 -1.87
C GLY A 201 -41.21 -17.16 -2.96
N THR A 202 -40.47 -16.18 -3.52
CA THR A 202 -39.41 -16.43 -4.51
C THR A 202 -38.02 -16.40 -3.88
N THR A 203 -37.14 -17.31 -4.30
CA THR A 203 -35.70 -17.22 -4.00
C THR A 203 -35.03 -16.37 -5.06
N GLY A 204 -34.32 -15.31 -4.65
CA GLY A 204 -33.54 -14.46 -5.55
C GLY A 204 -32.34 -15.18 -6.20
N PRO A 205 -31.60 -14.51 -7.09
CA PRO A 205 -30.36 -15.05 -7.62
C PRO A 205 -29.35 -15.30 -6.49
N ALA A 206 -28.47 -16.30 -6.68
CA ALA A 206 -27.39 -16.61 -5.75
C ALA A 206 -26.55 -15.37 -5.39
N TRP A 207 -26.28 -14.49 -6.35
CA TRP A 207 -25.71 -13.17 -6.11
C TRP A 207 -26.65 -12.08 -6.68
N PRO A 208 -27.24 -11.21 -5.83
CA PRO A 208 -28.07 -10.11 -6.30
C PRO A 208 -27.20 -8.98 -6.87
N TYR A 209 -27.48 -8.57 -8.11
CA TYR A 209 -26.82 -7.46 -8.79
C TYR A 209 -27.85 -6.49 -9.36
N ASN A 210 -27.64 -5.18 -9.19
CA ASN A 210 -28.46 -4.15 -9.82
C ASN A 210 -27.59 -3.24 -10.73
N PRO A 211 -27.93 -3.10 -12.03
CA PRO A 211 -27.17 -2.26 -12.95
C PRO A 211 -27.22 -0.76 -12.63
N ALA A 212 -28.20 -0.29 -11.85
CA ALA A 212 -28.27 1.07 -11.34
C ALA A 212 -27.32 1.33 -10.16
N ARG A 213 -26.32 0.45 -9.94
CA ARG A 213 -25.36 0.56 -8.84
C ARG A 213 -24.69 1.93 -8.76
N ARG A 214 -24.57 2.44 -7.53
CA ARG A 214 -23.94 3.72 -7.21
C ARG A 214 -23.38 3.66 -5.78
N THR A 215 -22.24 4.29 -5.57
CA THR A 215 -21.69 4.56 -4.24
C THR A 215 -21.54 6.07 -4.07
N ALA A 216 -22.10 6.63 -3.00
CA ALA A 216 -21.95 8.03 -2.65
C ALA A 216 -21.40 8.17 -1.23
N ILE A 217 -20.41 9.03 -1.05
CA ILE A 217 -19.80 9.34 0.24
C ILE A 217 -20.04 10.81 0.54
N PHE A 218 -20.53 11.12 1.74
CA PHE A 218 -20.81 12.47 2.25
C PHE A 218 -19.84 12.77 3.40
N PRO A 219 -18.61 13.28 3.10
CA PRO A 219 -17.54 13.43 4.08
C PRO A 219 -17.93 14.28 5.29
N GLU A 220 -18.67 15.37 5.06
CA GLU A 220 -19.10 16.31 6.11
C GLU A 220 -20.11 15.68 7.08
N GLU A 221 -20.88 14.70 6.63
CA GLU A 221 -21.96 14.05 7.39
C GLU A 221 -21.56 12.72 8.01
N ASP A 222 -20.34 12.24 7.77
CA ASP A 222 -19.87 10.91 8.19
C ASP A 222 -20.87 9.81 7.74
N TYR A 223 -21.30 9.93 6.49
CA TYR A 223 -22.34 9.09 5.89
C TYR A 223 -21.92 8.56 4.52
N ALA A 224 -22.23 7.30 4.24
CA ALA A 224 -22.11 6.73 2.91
C ALA A 224 -23.29 5.84 2.56
N ILE A 225 -23.61 5.82 1.27
CA ILE A 225 -24.63 4.94 0.69
C ILE A 225 -24.00 4.13 -0.43
N ARG A 226 -24.23 2.81 -0.41
CA ARG A 226 -23.98 1.91 -1.53
C ARG A 226 -25.28 1.26 -1.95
N PHE A 227 -25.65 1.48 -3.21
CA PHE A 227 -26.81 0.86 -3.83
C PHE A 227 -26.35 -0.07 -4.96
N GLY A 228 -26.99 -1.23 -5.08
CA GLY A 228 -26.83 -2.15 -6.20
C GLY A 228 -25.68 -3.15 -6.12
N SER A 229 -24.91 -3.15 -5.02
CA SER A 229 -23.78 -4.07 -4.81
C SER A 229 -23.62 -4.42 -3.33
N GLY A 230 -23.27 -5.68 -3.05
CA GLY A 230 -22.85 -6.16 -1.72
C GLY A 230 -21.36 -6.45 -1.59
N TYR A 231 -20.57 -6.22 -2.66
CA TYR A 231 -19.17 -6.60 -2.71
C TYR A 231 -18.27 -5.62 -1.94
N ASN A 232 -17.29 -6.13 -1.19
CA ASN A 232 -16.23 -5.34 -0.52
C ASN A 232 -16.70 -4.11 0.28
N MET A 233 -17.73 -4.27 1.11
CA MET A 233 -18.28 -3.18 1.93
C MET A 233 -17.27 -2.62 2.96
N HIS A 234 -16.36 -3.45 3.47
CA HIS A 234 -15.28 -3.02 4.37
C HIS A 234 -14.30 -2.00 3.74
N ASN A 235 -14.17 -1.96 2.41
CA ASN A 235 -13.37 -0.94 1.73
C ASN A 235 -14.08 0.42 1.72
N LEU A 236 -15.41 0.44 1.62
CA LEU A 236 -16.19 1.68 1.75
C LEU A 236 -16.02 2.29 3.14
N VAL A 237 -16.09 1.44 4.19
CA VAL A 237 -15.80 1.86 5.57
C VAL A 237 -14.44 2.55 5.63
N SER A 238 -13.41 1.93 5.04
CA SER A 238 -12.03 2.45 5.05
C SER A 238 -11.91 3.82 4.34
N LEU A 239 -12.64 4.04 3.25
CA LEU A 239 -12.69 5.34 2.56
C LEU A 239 -13.31 6.42 3.43
N CYS A 240 -14.47 6.15 4.06
CA CYS A 240 -15.13 7.12 4.92
C CYS A 240 -14.27 7.54 6.12
N VAL A 241 -13.50 6.59 6.64
CA VAL A 241 -12.56 6.82 7.75
C VAL A 241 -11.51 7.86 7.41
N SER A 242 -11.10 8.02 6.15
CA SER A 242 -10.11 9.04 5.78
C SER A 242 -10.62 10.46 6.07
N SER A 243 -11.91 10.73 5.89
CA SER A 243 -12.51 12.03 6.23
C SER A 243 -12.62 12.23 7.75
N LEU A 244 -12.93 11.18 8.51
CA LEU A 244 -12.96 11.24 9.98
C LEU A 244 -11.57 11.60 10.52
N ALA A 245 -10.53 10.93 10.00
CA ALA A 245 -9.15 11.19 10.35
C ALA A 245 -8.74 12.65 10.12
N ARG A 246 -9.10 13.20 8.95
CA ARG A 246 -8.90 14.61 8.62
C ARG A 246 -9.58 15.55 9.61
N LYS A 247 -10.86 15.31 9.93
CA LYS A 247 -11.64 16.17 10.85
C LYS A 247 -11.07 16.19 12.27
N GLU A 248 -10.50 15.07 12.70
CA GLU A 248 -10.08 14.84 14.09
C GLU A 248 -8.57 14.94 14.30
N GLY A 249 -7.78 15.21 13.25
CA GLY A 249 -6.35 15.49 13.36
C GLY A 249 -5.46 14.26 13.54
N TRP A 250 -5.83 13.11 12.97
CA TRP A 250 -5.00 11.91 12.92
C TRP A 250 -4.91 11.37 11.48
N ILE A 251 -4.03 10.39 11.22
CA ILE A 251 -3.79 9.89 9.86
C ILE A 251 -4.37 8.49 9.71
N ALA A 252 -5.36 8.34 8.83
CA ALA A 252 -5.72 7.06 8.27
C ALA A 252 -4.82 6.75 7.07
N ALA A 253 -4.19 5.59 7.05
CA ALA A 253 -3.26 5.21 5.99
C ALA A 253 -3.47 3.78 5.50
N GLU A 254 -3.23 3.58 4.20
CA GLU A 254 -3.08 2.28 3.57
C GLU A 254 -1.67 1.75 3.82
N GLY A 255 -1.51 1.03 4.93
CA GLY A 255 -0.23 0.54 5.38
C GLY A 255 -0.35 -0.47 6.49
N VAL A 256 0.77 -1.14 6.75
CA VAL A 256 0.87 -2.21 7.73
C VAL A 256 1.61 -1.73 8.95
N THR A 257 1.33 -2.38 10.07
CA THR A 257 2.13 -2.24 11.26
C THR A 257 2.63 -3.62 11.65
N LEU A 258 3.93 -3.74 11.86
CA LEU A 258 4.55 -4.96 12.33
C LEU A 258 5.54 -4.67 13.44
N SER A 259 5.75 -5.64 14.32
CA SER A 259 6.83 -5.63 15.29
C SER A 259 8.01 -6.42 14.77
N VAL A 260 9.21 -5.98 15.17
CA VAL A 260 10.47 -6.68 14.94
C VAL A 260 11.14 -6.82 16.29
N THR A 261 11.69 -7.99 16.59
CA THR A 261 12.42 -8.24 17.83
C THR A 261 13.69 -9.01 17.52
N GLY A 262 14.83 -8.39 17.83
CA GLY A 262 16.15 -9.00 17.66
C GLY A 262 16.64 -9.74 18.91
N PRO A 263 17.90 -10.19 18.90
CA PRO A 263 18.53 -10.92 20.02
C PRO A 263 18.59 -10.12 21.33
N ASN A 264 18.64 -8.78 21.26
CA ASN A 264 18.60 -7.88 22.41
C ASN A 264 17.23 -7.81 23.11
N LYS A 265 16.21 -8.50 22.58
CA LYS A 265 14.82 -8.52 23.08
C LYS A 265 14.12 -7.16 23.08
N ILE A 266 14.66 -6.17 22.39
CA ILE A 266 13.99 -4.90 22.14
C ILE A 266 12.98 -5.14 21.02
N LYS A 267 11.73 -4.75 21.27
CA LYS A 267 10.64 -4.83 20.29
C LYS A 267 10.44 -3.45 19.67
N GLU A 268 10.75 -3.31 18.40
CA GLU A 268 10.44 -2.11 17.61
C GLU A 268 9.12 -2.31 16.85
N TYR A 269 8.38 -1.22 16.61
CA TYR A 269 7.23 -1.24 15.72
C TYR A 269 7.49 -0.38 14.49
N ILE A 270 7.20 -0.97 13.33
CA ILE A 270 7.46 -0.38 12.02
C ILE A 270 6.14 -0.25 11.30
N CYS A 271 5.84 0.94 10.78
CA CYS A 271 4.74 1.15 9.85
C CYS A 271 5.28 1.17 8.42
N ALA A 272 4.75 0.30 7.54
CA ALA A 272 5.17 0.24 6.15
C ALA A 272 4.01 0.55 5.19
N PHE A 273 4.27 1.41 4.20
CA PHE A 273 3.30 1.81 3.18
C PHE A 273 3.84 1.39 1.83
N LEU A 274 3.24 0.32 1.31
CA LEU A 274 3.64 -0.36 0.09
C LEU A 274 2.39 -0.49 -0.79
N PRO A 275 2.40 0.01 -2.04
CA PRO A 275 1.28 -0.14 -2.96
C PRO A 275 0.88 -1.61 -3.21
N PRO A 276 -0.33 -1.86 -3.72
CA PRO A 276 -0.75 -3.20 -4.12
C PRO A 276 0.30 -3.89 -5.00
N GLY A 277 0.58 -5.17 -4.70
CA GLY A 277 1.60 -5.95 -5.40
C GLY A 277 3.06 -5.68 -4.97
N CYS A 278 3.30 -4.76 -4.03
CA CYS A 278 4.65 -4.45 -3.53
C CYS A 278 5.06 -5.25 -2.28
N GLY A 279 4.31 -6.29 -1.90
CA GLY A 279 4.65 -7.20 -0.78
C GLY A 279 4.16 -6.74 0.59
N LYS A 280 3.13 -5.87 0.66
CA LYS A 280 2.55 -5.33 1.89
C LYS A 280 2.15 -6.40 2.92
N THR A 281 1.23 -7.29 2.55
CA THR A 281 0.76 -8.39 3.41
C THR A 281 1.87 -9.40 3.70
N SER A 282 2.74 -9.67 2.72
CA SER A 282 3.90 -10.55 2.91
C SER A 282 4.86 -10.03 3.97
N LEU A 283 5.04 -8.71 4.06
CA LEU A 283 5.89 -8.08 5.08
C LEU A 283 5.21 -8.11 6.45
N ALA A 284 3.91 -7.79 6.51
CA ALA A 284 3.15 -7.78 7.76
C ALA A 284 3.05 -9.16 8.43
N THR A 285 2.91 -10.20 7.62
CA THR A 285 2.75 -11.60 8.05
C THR A 285 4.04 -12.42 7.90
N LEU A 286 5.19 -11.73 7.83
CA LEU A 286 6.48 -12.36 7.63
C LEU A 286 6.79 -13.35 8.76
N VAL A 287 7.32 -14.52 8.40
CA VAL A 287 7.97 -15.46 9.33
C VAL A 287 9.47 -15.31 9.16
N SER A 288 10.19 -15.01 10.24
CA SER A 288 11.63 -14.84 10.20
C SER A 288 12.33 -16.10 9.69
N SER A 289 13.19 -15.93 8.67
CA SER A 289 14.15 -16.95 8.23
C SER A 289 15.46 -16.94 9.03
N ILE A 290 15.65 -15.99 9.95
CA ILE A 290 16.91 -15.79 10.69
C ILE A 290 16.75 -16.17 12.17
N PRO A 291 17.59 -17.07 12.71
CA PRO A 291 17.61 -17.40 14.13
C PRO A 291 17.80 -16.16 15.02
N GLY A 292 17.03 -16.09 16.11
CA GLY A 292 17.10 -14.98 17.08
C GLY A 292 16.35 -13.71 16.68
N TRP A 293 15.78 -13.68 15.47
CA TRP A 293 14.87 -12.62 15.00
C TRP A 293 13.45 -13.13 14.93
N THR A 294 12.50 -12.33 15.40
CA THR A 294 11.07 -12.61 15.30
C THR A 294 10.31 -11.37 14.82
N THR A 295 9.21 -11.60 14.15
CA THR A 295 8.29 -10.59 13.63
C THR A 295 6.90 -10.82 14.19
N GLY A 296 6.12 -9.74 14.32
CA GLY A 296 4.74 -9.81 14.77
C GLY A 296 3.82 -8.92 13.93
N CYS A 297 2.73 -9.49 13.41
CA CYS A 297 1.72 -8.73 12.68
C CYS A 297 0.87 -7.91 13.67
N VAL A 298 0.73 -6.61 13.44
CA VAL A 298 -0.18 -5.72 14.19
C VAL A 298 -1.34 -5.30 13.27
N SER A 299 -1.06 -4.95 12.02
CA SER A 299 -2.06 -4.75 10.97
C SER A 299 -1.50 -5.10 9.59
N ASP A 300 -2.35 -5.56 8.68
CA ASP A 300 -1.98 -6.15 7.37
C ASP A 300 -2.31 -5.27 6.15
N GLU A 301 -3.16 -4.25 6.29
CA GLU A 301 -3.58 -3.38 5.19
C GLU A 301 -3.85 -1.92 5.58
N ARG A 302 -4.30 -1.71 6.82
CA ARG A 302 -4.72 -0.40 7.32
C ARG A 302 -4.02 -0.11 8.63
N THR A 303 -3.56 1.12 8.81
CA THR A 303 -3.01 1.59 10.08
C THR A 303 -3.45 3.03 10.33
N TRP A 304 -3.72 3.35 11.59
CA TRP A 304 -4.03 4.70 12.03
C TRP A 304 -2.86 5.24 12.83
N LEU A 305 -2.43 6.45 12.50
CA LEU A 305 -1.35 7.15 13.20
C LEU A 305 -1.98 8.21 14.09
N VAL A 306 -1.85 8.02 15.38
CA VAL A 306 -2.39 8.91 16.42
C VAL A 306 -1.26 9.48 17.25
N LEU A 307 -1.35 10.75 17.60
CA LEU A 307 -0.39 11.40 18.47
C LEU A 307 -0.82 11.21 19.92
N ALA A 308 0.05 10.65 20.74
CA ALA A 308 -0.15 10.60 22.18
C ALA A 308 0.13 11.97 22.82
N ALA A 309 -0.37 12.18 24.04
CA ALA A 309 -0.24 13.45 24.76
C ALA A 309 1.22 13.86 25.04
N ASP A 310 2.15 12.90 25.05
CA ASP A 310 3.59 13.11 25.22
C ASP A 310 4.34 13.43 23.90
N GLY A 311 3.61 13.53 22.79
CA GLY A 311 4.18 13.75 21.45
C GLY A 311 4.69 12.47 20.77
N THR A 312 4.51 11.29 21.38
CA THR A 312 4.85 10.00 20.75
C THR A 312 3.83 9.66 19.68
N LEU A 313 4.29 9.33 18.47
CA LEU A 313 3.42 8.83 17.42
C LEU A 313 3.14 7.34 17.61
N ARG A 314 1.87 6.96 17.58
CA ARG A 314 1.42 5.59 17.84
C ARG A 314 0.59 5.05 16.68
N ALA A 315 0.75 3.76 16.41
CA ALA A 315 -0.02 3.03 15.42
C ALA A 315 -1.17 2.26 16.08
N VAL A 316 -2.37 2.35 15.53
CA VAL A 316 -3.56 1.61 15.97
C VAL A 316 -4.06 0.75 14.82
N ALA A 317 -4.29 -0.53 15.08
CA ALA A 317 -4.87 -1.47 14.12
C ALA A 317 -6.40 -1.27 14.07
N PRO A 318 -6.98 -0.87 12.94
CA PRO A 318 -8.41 -0.55 12.88
C PRO A 318 -9.31 -1.76 12.62
N ARG A 319 -8.75 -2.90 12.22
CA ARG A 319 -9.52 -4.09 11.78
C ARG A 319 -9.29 -5.28 12.71
N ALA A 320 -10.29 -6.15 12.78
CA ALA A 320 -10.24 -7.45 13.46
C ALA A 320 -10.09 -8.66 12.52
N GLY A 321 -10.25 -8.43 11.21
CA GLY A 321 -10.04 -9.42 10.17
C GLY A 321 -8.95 -9.02 9.18
N MET A 322 -8.48 -10.01 8.44
CA MET A 322 -7.59 -9.89 7.29
C MET A 322 -8.38 -10.14 6.02
N CYS A 323 -8.14 -9.31 5.01
CA CYS A 323 -8.74 -9.45 3.69
C CYS A 323 -7.77 -8.94 2.64
N ASP A 324 -7.40 -9.82 1.72
CA ASP A 324 -6.45 -9.53 0.64
C ASP A 324 -6.71 -10.46 -0.57
N VAL A 325 -6.01 -10.19 -1.68
CA VAL A 325 -6.06 -10.93 -2.92
C VAL A 325 -5.37 -12.29 -2.79
N CYS A 326 -6.02 -13.34 -3.28
CA CYS A 326 -5.50 -14.71 -3.24
C CYS A 326 -4.30 -14.92 -4.19
N ARG A 327 -4.31 -14.29 -5.37
CA ARG A 327 -3.33 -14.50 -6.44
C ARG A 327 -1.88 -14.39 -5.93
N GLY A 328 -1.08 -15.43 -6.17
CA GLY A 328 0.33 -15.48 -5.73
C GLY A 328 0.56 -15.88 -4.27
N THR A 329 -0.51 -16.03 -3.47
CA THR A 329 -0.43 -16.55 -2.10
C THR A 329 -0.15 -18.06 -2.14
N THR A 330 0.90 -18.50 -1.45
CA THR A 330 1.38 -19.90 -1.42
C THR A 330 2.05 -20.18 -0.08
N TYR A 331 2.18 -21.45 0.31
CA TYR A 331 2.92 -21.81 1.52
C TYR A 331 4.40 -21.42 1.46
N ALA A 332 5.02 -21.50 0.28
CA ALA A 332 6.44 -21.17 0.10
C ALA A 332 6.73 -19.68 0.33
N LYS A 333 5.78 -18.80 -0.03
CA LYS A 333 5.97 -17.34 0.01
C LYS A 333 5.27 -16.67 1.20
N HIS A 334 4.15 -17.23 1.65
CA HIS A 334 3.19 -16.60 2.55
C HIS A 334 2.66 -17.60 3.59
N ARG A 335 3.56 -18.28 4.31
CA ARG A 335 3.20 -19.36 5.24
C ARG A 335 2.15 -18.93 6.26
N SER A 336 2.37 -17.82 6.98
CA SER A 336 1.42 -17.34 7.98
C SER A 336 0.06 -16.96 7.37
N THR A 337 0.03 -16.40 6.17
CA THR A 337 -1.23 -16.13 5.46
C THR A 337 -1.97 -17.43 5.14
N MET A 338 -1.28 -18.45 4.63
CA MET A 338 -1.88 -19.75 4.34
C MET A 338 -2.44 -20.43 5.60
N ASP A 339 -1.70 -20.37 6.71
CA ASP A 339 -2.15 -20.86 8.01
C ASP A 339 -3.39 -20.07 8.51
N THR A 340 -3.40 -18.75 8.29
CA THR A 340 -4.53 -17.87 8.66
C THR A 340 -5.81 -18.27 7.94
N ILE A 341 -5.73 -18.63 6.65
CA ILE A 341 -6.88 -18.94 5.79
C ILE A 341 -7.24 -20.43 5.76
N ALA A 342 -6.68 -21.23 6.67
CA ALA A 342 -6.94 -22.67 6.74
C ALA A 342 -8.38 -23.00 7.18
N SER A 343 -9.01 -22.13 7.96
CA SER A 343 -10.38 -22.32 8.51
C SER A 343 -11.10 -20.99 8.72
N ASN A 344 -12.41 -21.04 8.96
CA ASN A 344 -13.27 -19.87 9.21
C ASN A 344 -13.09 -18.76 8.16
N THR A 345 -12.91 -19.14 6.90
CA THR A 345 -12.55 -18.21 5.82
C THR A 345 -13.66 -18.11 4.79
N ILE A 346 -13.97 -16.88 4.39
CA ILE A 346 -14.83 -16.60 3.25
C ILE A 346 -13.93 -16.32 2.05
N PHE A 347 -13.93 -17.21 1.07
CA PHE A 347 -13.26 -17.02 -0.21
C PHE A 347 -14.23 -16.45 -1.23
N THR A 348 -13.81 -15.47 -2.02
CA THR A 348 -14.66 -14.86 -3.04
C THR A 348 -13.97 -14.89 -4.40
N ASN A 349 -14.65 -15.48 -5.38
CA ASN A 349 -14.21 -15.61 -6.78
C ASN A 349 -12.92 -16.42 -7.00
N VAL A 350 -12.61 -17.38 -6.13
CA VAL A 350 -11.58 -18.41 -6.38
C VAL A 350 -12.18 -19.62 -7.13
N ALA A 351 -11.31 -20.51 -7.63
CA ALA A 351 -11.73 -21.78 -8.20
C ALA A 351 -12.05 -22.82 -7.11
N LEU A 352 -12.85 -23.82 -7.44
CA LEU A 352 -13.25 -24.94 -6.58
C LEU A 352 -12.67 -26.25 -7.15
N THR A 353 -12.04 -27.06 -6.31
CA THR A 353 -11.53 -28.40 -6.65
C THR A 353 -12.62 -29.47 -6.54
N ALA A 354 -12.40 -30.65 -7.12
CA ALA A 354 -13.33 -31.78 -7.04
C ALA A 354 -13.53 -32.28 -5.59
N GLU A 355 -12.50 -32.16 -4.75
CA GLU A 355 -12.53 -32.54 -3.33
C GLU A 355 -13.23 -31.48 -2.45
N GLY A 356 -13.62 -30.34 -3.02
CA GLY A 356 -14.26 -29.24 -2.30
C GLY A 356 -13.28 -28.31 -1.57
N ASP A 357 -12.03 -28.21 -2.02
CA ASP A 357 -11.08 -27.15 -1.61
C ASP A 357 -11.04 -26.01 -2.64
N VAL A 358 -10.26 -24.97 -2.37
CA VAL A 358 -10.09 -23.80 -3.22
C VAL A 358 -8.76 -23.80 -3.97
N TRP A 359 -8.74 -23.18 -5.15
CA TRP A 359 -7.53 -22.99 -5.93
C TRP A 359 -7.49 -21.62 -6.63
N TRP A 360 -6.29 -21.11 -6.86
CA TRP A 360 -6.03 -19.91 -7.66
C TRP A 360 -4.68 -20.01 -8.37
N GLU A 361 -4.48 -19.15 -9.37
CA GLU A 361 -3.26 -19.10 -10.16
C GLU A 361 -2.01 -18.94 -9.28
N GLY A 362 -1.10 -19.89 -9.44
CA GLY A 362 0.17 -19.93 -8.73
C GLY A 362 0.14 -20.62 -7.36
N LEU A 363 -1.01 -21.11 -6.89
CA LEU A 363 -1.10 -21.82 -5.61
C LEU A 363 -0.22 -23.09 -5.57
N THR A 364 -0.20 -23.84 -6.67
CA THR A 364 0.58 -25.07 -6.87
C THR A 364 1.49 -24.93 -8.09
N SER A 365 2.55 -25.76 -8.18
CA SER A 365 3.48 -25.76 -9.32
C SER A 365 2.80 -26.11 -10.65
N PHE A 366 1.79 -26.98 -10.61
CA PHE A 366 0.96 -27.33 -11.75
C PHE A 366 -0.51 -27.10 -11.40
N ALA A 367 -1.26 -26.54 -12.34
CA ALA A 367 -2.70 -26.39 -12.18
C ALA A 367 -3.39 -27.76 -12.19
N PRO A 368 -4.38 -28.01 -11.31
CA PRO A 368 -5.20 -29.22 -11.34
C PRO A 368 -5.87 -29.42 -12.70
N ALA A 369 -6.07 -30.69 -13.09
CA ALA A 369 -6.64 -31.03 -14.40
C ALA A 369 -8.09 -30.55 -14.53
N ASP A 370 -8.86 -30.69 -13.46
CA ASP A 370 -10.29 -30.39 -13.42
C ASP A 370 -10.60 -29.47 -12.24
N LEU A 371 -11.08 -28.26 -12.54
CA LEU A 371 -11.59 -27.30 -11.56
C LEU A 371 -12.98 -26.82 -12.00
N THR A 372 -13.69 -26.19 -11.07
CA THR A 372 -14.76 -25.26 -11.41
C THR A 372 -14.24 -23.84 -11.21
N ASP A 373 -14.22 -23.03 -12.27
CA ASP A 373 -13.74 -21.66 -12.19
C ASP A 373 -14.65 -20.76 -11.33
N TRP A 374 -14.21 -19.52 -11.12
CA TRP A 374 -14.92 -18.51 -10.35
C TRP A 374 -16.29 -18.13 -10.94
N ARG A 375 -16.55 -18.43 -12.22
CA ARG A 375 -17.86 -18.24 -12.89
C ARG A 375 -18.76 -19.46 -12.76
N GLY A 376 -18.30 -20.53 -12.10
CA GLY A 376 -19.04 -21.78 -11.97
C GLY A 376 -18.96 -22.68 -13.20
N GLN A 377 -18.03 -22.43 -14.12
CA GLN A 377 -17.86 -23.24 -15.33
C GLN A 377 -16.77 -24.29 -15.12
N SER A 378 -16.90 -25.44 -15.79
CA SER A 378 -15.81 -26.42 -15.86
C SER A 378 -14.56 -25.76 -16.46
N TRP A 379 -13.43 -26.02 -15.82
CA TRP A 379 -12.15 -25.43 -16.14
C TRP A 379 -11.06 -26.50 -16.19
N SER A 380 -10.20 -26.39 -17.19
CA SER A 380 -8.95 -27.12 -17.28
C SER A 380 -7.84 -26.17 -17.76
N PRO A 381 -6.56 -26.51 -17.56
CA PRO A 381 -5.45 -25.66 -18.01
C PRO A 381 -5.46 -25.36 -19.52
N LYS A 382 -6.22 -26.14 -20.31
CA LYS A 382 -6.32 -26.02 -21.77
C LYS A 382 -7.47 -25.11 -22.24
N CYS A 383 -8.37 -24.67 -21.36
CA CYS A 383 -9.59 -23.96 -21.79
C CYS A 383 -9.41 -22.46 -22.08
N GLY A 384 -8.20 -21.92 -21.91
CA GLY A 384 -7.85 -20.53 -22.25
C GLY A 384 -8.45 -19.44 -21.35
N ARG A 385 -9.08 -19.82 -20.23
CA ARG A 385 -9.63 -18.89 -19.21
C ARG A 385 -8.80 -18.98 -17.93
N VAL A 386 -8.90 -17.96 -17.07
CA VAL A 386 -8.40 -18.03 -15.68
C VAL A 386 -9.38 -18.81 -14.80
N ALA A 387 -8.88 -19.58 -13.84
CA ALA A 387 -9.66 -20.36 -12.90
C ALA A 387 -10.19 -19.47 -11.76
N ALA A 388 -9.33 -18.64 -11.15
CA ALA A 388 -9.74 -17.65 -10.17
C ALA A 388 -9.77 -16.25 -10.82
N HIS A 389 -10.63 -15.37 -10.32
CA HIS A 389 -10.61 -13.98 -10.77
C HIS A 389 -9.28 -13.32 -10.33
N PRO A 390 -8.65 -12.43 -11.14
CA PRO A 390 -7.39 -11.78 -10.75
C PRO A 390 -7.45 -10.96 -9.45
N ARG A 391 -8.67 -10.52 -9.06
CA ARG A 391 -8.99 -9.82 -7.80
C ARG A 391 -9.77 -10.71 -6.82
N ALA A 392 -9.68 -12.03 -6.94
CA ALA A 392 -10.27 -12.95 -5.97
C ALA A 392 -9.66 -12.74 -4.59
N THR A 393 -10.47 -12.77 -3.54
CA THR A 393 -10.04 -12.45 -2.18
C THR A 393 -10.35 -13.58 -1.20
N TYR A 394 -9.68 -13.52 -0.06
CA TYR A 394 -10.07 -14.22 1.15
C TYR A 394 -10.44 -13.19 2.22
N THR A 395 -11.35 -13.55 3.12
CA THR A 395 -11.66 -12.80 4.35
C THR A 395 -11.56 -13.77 5.52
N ALA A 396 -10.66 -13.53 6.48
CA ALA A 396 -10.40 -14.42 7.62
C ALA A 396 -10.18 -13.64 8.93
N PRO A 397 -10.48 -14.22 10.11
CA PRO A 397 -10.21 -13.59 11.40
C PRO A 397 -8.70 -13.38 11.62
N ALA A 398 -8.28 -12.17 11.99
CA ALA A 398 -6.85 -11.86 12.19
C ALA A 398 -6.23 -12.69 13.33
N ARG A 399 -7.04 -13.09 14.32
CA ARG A 399 -6.62 -13.95 15.45
C ARG A 399 -6.12 -15.32 15.05
N GLN A 400 -6.38 -15.76 13.80
CA GLN A 400 -5.86 -17.01 13.26
C GLN A 400 -4.43 -16.87 12.72
N CYS A 401 -3.93 -15.64 12.56
CA CYS A 401 -2.59 -15.42 12.08
C CYS A 401 -1.55 -15.87 13.12
N PRO A 402 -0.69 -16.86 12.79
CA PRO A 402 0.24 -17.44 13.77
C PRO A 402 1.32 -16.47 14.24
N VAL A 403 1.52 -15.37 13.51
CA VAL A 403 2.45 -14.30 13.87
C VAL A 403 1.73 -13.04 14.36
N LEU A 404 0.43 -13.08 14.68
CA LEU A 404 -0.25 -11.92 15.24
C LEU A 404 0.36 -11.52 16.59
N ASP A 405 0.81 -10.29 16.72
CA ASP A 405 1.19 -9.69 18.00
C ASP A 405 -0.09 -9.26 18.73
N LEU A 406 -0.74 -10.22 19.40
CA LEU A 406 -2.04 -10.02 20.04
C LEU A 406 -2.05 -8.86 21.04
N ALA A 407 -0.95 -8.70 21.79
CA ALA A 407 -0.82 -7.63 22.78
C ALA A 407 -0.78 -6.25 22.10
N ALA A 408 -0.06 -6.12 20.99
CA ALA A 408 0.00 -4.88 20.21
C ALA A 408 -1.30 -4.60 19.46
N TRP A 409 -1.87 -5.61 18.79
CA TRP A 409 -3.13 -5.51 18.03
C TRP A 409 -4.32 -5.11 18.91
N SER A 410 -4.38 -5.57 20.17
CA SER A 410 -5.43 -5.20 21.12
C SER A 410 -5.10 -4.02 22.03
N ASN A 411 -3.96 -3.35 21.83
CA ASN A 411 -3.53 -2.24 22.67
C ASN A 411 -4.42 -1.01 22.45
N LYS A 412 -5.13 -0.59 23.50
CA LYS A 412 -6.06 0.55 23.45
C LYS A 412 -5.39 1.88 23.15
N ASP A 413 -4.12 2.04 23.50
CA ASP A 413 -3.37 3.27 23.23
C ASP A 413 -2.58 3.18 21.91
N GLY A 414 -2.69 2.07 21.18
CA GLY A 414 -1.82 1.76 20.05
C GLY A 414 -0.39 1.43 20.47
N VAL A 415 0.53 1.34 19.51
CA VAL A 415 1.95 1.01 19.75
C VAL A 415 2.88 2.11 19.26
N PRO A 416 3.97 2.45 19.99
CA PRO A 416 4.86 3.53 19.60
C PRO A 416 5.64 3.17 18.33
N ILE A 417 5.68 4.08 17.36
CA ILE A 417 6.31 3.85 16.07
C ILE A 417 7.80 4.15 16.16
N SER A 418 8.64 3.19 15.79
CA SER A 418 10.09 3.36 15.74
C SER A 418 10.58 3.76 14.35
N ALA A 419 9.90 3.29 13.29
CA ALA A 419 10.24 3.66 11.93
C ALA A 419 9.05 3.61 10.95
N PHE A 420 9.18 4.39 9.88
CA PHE A 420 8.39 4.31 8.68
C PHE A 420 9.17 3.69 7.54
N VAL A 421 8.53 2.82 6.77
CA VAL A 421 9.06 2.25 5.54
C VAL A 421 8.10 2.57 4.40
N PHE A 422 8.48 3.51 3.56
CA PHE A 422 7.83 3.70 2.27
C PHE A 422 8.41 2.72 1.26
N GLY A 423 7.69 2.42 0.19
CA GLY A 423 8.28 1.63 -0.87
C GLY A 423 7.40 1.55 -2.10
N GLY A 424 8.01 1.08 -3.17
CA GLY A 424 7.41 0.99 -4.48
C GLY A 424 7.96 -0.19 -5.27
N LYS A 425 7.51 -0.32 -6.51
CA LYS A 425 7.99 -1.34 -7.45
C LYS A 425 8.78 -0.65 -8.54
N ARG A 426 10.10 -0.81 -8.54
CA ARG A 426 10.99 -0.17 -9.52
C ARG A 426 12.04 -1.17 -9.99
N ARG A 427 12.13 -1.39 -11.30
CA ARG A 427 13.15 -2.30 -11.88
C ARG A 427 14.54 -1.67 -11.88
N LYS A 428 14.63 -0.35 -11.96
CA LYS A 428 15.87 0.45 -11.98
C LYS A 428 15.83 1.62 -11.00
N THR A 429 16.93 2.36 -10.86
CA THR A 429 17.05 3.64 -10.12
C THR A 429 17.01 3.54 -8.60
N VAL A 430 15.96 2.93 -8.04
CA VAL A 430 15.76 2.90 -6.59
C VAL A 430 16.52 1.72 -5.97
N PRO A 431 17.43 1.95 -5.00
CA PRO A 431 18.15 0.88 -4.31
C PRO A 431 17.22 0.04 -3.42
N LEU A 432 17.68 -1.13 -3.01
CA LEU A 432 16.94 -2.09 -2.19
C LEU A 432 16.33 -1.44 -0.95
N ILE A 433 17.16 -0.71 -0.19
CA ILE A 433 16.75 -0.03 1.03
C ILE A 433 17.61 1.21 1.22
N ARG A 434 17.00 2.31 1.67
CA ARG A 434 17.71 3.54 2.06
C ARG A 434 17.04 4.23 3.24
N GLU A 435 17.84 4.81 4.13
CA GLU A 435 17.40 5.68 5.23
C GLU A 435 17.38 7.14 4.79
N ALA A 436 16.38 7.90 5.22
CA ALA A 436 16.28 9.33 4.96
C ALA A 436 17.30 10.16 5.75
N ILE A 437 17.78 11.25 5.13
CA ILE A 437 18.67 12.24 5.75
C ILE A 437 17.98 13.02 6.88
N SER A 438 16.67 13.26 6.74
CA SER A 438 15.85 14.04 7.67
C SER A 438 14.39 13.59 7.60
N TRP A 439 13.57 14.05 8.54
CA TRP A 439 12.11 13.82 8.50
C TRP A 439 11.49 14.38 7.22
N SER A 440 11.79 15.63 6.86
CA SER A 440 11.26 16.28 5.65
C SER A 440 11.61 15.49 4.38
N HIS A 441 12.86 15.01 4.28
CA HIS A 441 13.28 14.14 3.19
C HIS A 441 12.53 12.80 3.22
N GLY A 442 12.24 12.25 4.40
CA GLY A 442 11.38 11.08 4.57
C GLY A 442 9.94 11.29 4.11
N MET A 443 9.35 12.46 4.38
CA MET A 443 8.01 12.81 3.87
C MET A 443 8.02 12.99 2.36
N TYR A 444 9.10 13.55 1.80
CA TYR A 444 9.32 13.57 0.36
C TYR A 444 9.37 12.16 -0.23
N MET A 445 10.05 11.21 0.42
CA MET A 445 10.06 9.81 0.02
C MET A 445 8.64 9.20 0.00
N GLY A 446 7.82 9.46 1.03
CA GLY A 446 6.43 9.00 1.08
C GLY A 446 5.53 9.65 0.02
N GLY A 447 5.70 10.95 -0.21
CA GLY A 447 4.95 11.72 -1.21
C GLY A 447 5.35 11.42 -2.66
N THR A 448 6.42 10.66 -2.88
CA THR A 448 6.94 10.29 -4.22
C THR A 448 6.99 8.78 -4.45
N ILE A 449 6.26 8.00 -3.64
CA ILE A 449 6.05 6.56 -3.89
C ILE A 449 5.60 6.35 -5.33
N SER A 450 6.20 5.38 -5.99
CA SER A 450 5.92 5.07 -7.38
C SER A 450 5.89 3.56 -7.65
N VAL A 451 5.04 3.17 -8.60
CA VAL A 451 4.85 1.79 -9.02
C VAL A 451 5.07 1.71 -10.51
N GLU A 452 5.99 0.84 -10.91
CA GLU A 452 6.21 0.47 -12.29
C GLU A 452 5.29 -0.71 -12.68
N HIS A 453 4.52 -0.51 -13.75
CA HIS A 453 3.61 -1.49 -14.31
C HIS A 453 4.30 -2.41 -15.31
N GLU A 454 3.62 -3.49 -15.72
CA GLU A 454 4.21 -4.49 -16.63
C GLU A 454 4.59 -3.90 -17.99
N ASP A 455 3.84 -2.90 -18.46
CA ASP A 455 4.09 -2.14 -19.69
C ASP A 455 5.26 -1.13 -19.59
N GLY A 456 5.86 -0.98 -18.41
CA GLY A 456 6.98 -0.06 -18.14
C GLY A 456 6.54 1.34 -17.72
N SER A 457 5.24 1.65 -17.71
CA SER A 457 4.74 2.93 -17.20
C SER A 457 4.95 3.02 -15.69
N VAL A 458 5.23 4.24 -15.19
CA VAL A 458 5.46 4.52 -13.76
C VAL A 458 4.39 5.48 -13.26
N ALA A 459 3.54 5.01 -12.35
CA ALA A 459 2.52 5.81 -11.69
C ALA A 459 2.97 6.23 -10.29
N GLY A 460 2.64 7.46 -9.89
CA GLY A 460 2.81 7.93 -8.51
C GLY A 460 1.64 7.49 -7.63
N ASP A 461 1.92 7.10 -6.40
CA ASP A 461 0.89 6.79 -5.38
C ASP A 461 1.31 7.33 -4.00
N PRO A 462 1.25 8.65 -3.78
CA PRO A 462 1.75 9.29 -2.56
C PRO A 462 1.14 8.64 -1.31
N PHE A 463 2.00 8.15 -0.42
CA PHE A 463 1.63 7.46 0.82
C PHE A 463 0.64 6.30 0.63
N VAL A 464 0.48 5.78 -0.59
CA VAL A 464 -0.46 4.71 -0.95
C VAL A 464 -1.93 5.12 -0.79
N MET A 465 -2.25 6.40 -0.98
CA MET A 465 -3.58 6.94 -0.67
C MET A 465 -4.38 7.42 -1.87
N SER A 466 -3.87 7.25 -3.10
CA SER A 466 -4.54 7.76 -4.32
C SER A 466 -5.94 7.17 -4.50
N ALA A 467 -6.15 5.90 -4.14
CA ALA A 467 -7.44 5.21 -4.21
C ALA A 467 -8.04 4.88 -2.83
N ALA A 468 -7.53 5.49 -1.76
CA ALA A 468 -7.93 5.21 -0.38
C ALA A 468 -8.31 6.47 0.43
N CYS A 469 -8.37 7.62 -0.24
CA CYS A 469 -8.71 8.91 0.36
C CYS A 469 -9.92 9.55 -0.33
N VAL A 470 -10.84 10.13 0.45
CA VAL A 470 -12.02 10.84 -0.08
C VAL A 470 -11.83 12.37 -0.18
N TYR A 471 -10.67 12.90 0.18
CA TYR A 471 -10.38 14.34 0.07
C TYR A 471 -9.11 14.60 -0.74
N SER A 472 -8.88 15.86 -1.09
CA SER A 472 -7.79 16.32 -1.96
C SER A 472 -6.44 15.69 -1.56
N PRO A 473 -5.69 15.08 -2.50
CA PRO A 473 -4.37 14.52 -2.24
C PRO A 473 -3.39 15.55 -1.67
N GLU A 474 -3.47 16.80 -2.10
CA GLU A 474 -2.64 17.90 -1.62
C GLU A 474 -2.83 18.16 -0.13
N GLU A 475 -4.08 18.15 0.33
CA GLU A 475 -4.39 18.28 1.75
C GLU A 475 -3.95 17.04 2.54
N TYR A 476 -4.05 15.83 1.96
CA TYR A 476 -3.52 14.62 2.58
C TYR A 476 -1.99 14.72 2.77
N LEU A 477 -1.27 15.19 1.76
CA LEU A 477 0.18 15.44 1.84
C LEU A 477 0.50 16.50 2.89
N GLN A 478 -0.31 17.55 3.00
CA GLN A 478 -0.13 18.61 4.00
C GLN A 478 -0.32 18.09 5.44
N ASN A 479 -1.17 17.09 5.66
CA ASN A 479 -1.33 16.48 6.98
C ASN A 479 -0.02 15.80 7.46
N TRP A 480 0.71 15.15 6.55
CA TRP A 480 2.00 14.53 6.87
C TRP A 480 3.11 15.54 7.13
N THR A 481 3.14 16.67 6.41
CA THR A 481 4.13 17.73 6.66
C THR A 481 3.86 18.45 7.98
N THR A 482 2.58 18.63 8.33
CA THR A 482 2.14 19.26 9.59
C THR A 482 2.40 18.34 10.78
N LEU A 483 2.38 17.01 10.61
CA LEU A 483 2.62 16.07 11.71
C LEU A 483 3.91 16.37 12.49
N MET A 484 4.98 16.77 11.79
CA MET A 484 6.28 17.10 12.40
C MET A 484 6.19 18.19 13.47
N THR A 485 5.30 19.17 13.32
CA THR A 485 5.19 20.28 14.28
C THR A 485 4.59 19.85 15.62
N HIS A 486 4.09 18.62 15.69
CA HIS A 486 3.46 18.05 16.89
C HIS A 486 4.24 16.86 17.46
N LEU A 487 5.26 16.35 16.76
CA LEU A 487 6.07 15.25 17.26
C LEU A 487 6.96 15.70 18.43
N GLY A 488 7.07 14.84 19.43
CA GLY A 488 8.04 14.97 20.51
C GLY A 488 9.46 14.60 20.06
N TRP A 489 10.34 14.32 21.02
CA TRP A 489 11.74 13.95 20.76
C TRP A 489 11.89 12.55 20.10
N ALA A 490 10.90 11.67 20.29
CA ALA A 490 10.90 10.31 19.76
C ALA A 490 10.39 10.27 18.30
N ILE A 491 11.13 10.90 17.39
CA ILE A 491 10.78 10.97 15.97
C ILE A 491 11.13 9.64 15.29
N PRO A 492 10.18 8.97 14.60
CA PRO A 492 10.47 7.74 13.87
C PRO A 492 11.49 7.96 12.75
N LYS A 493 12.40 7.01 12.56
CA LYS A 493 13.27 6.99 11.38
C LYS A 493 12.47 6.67 10.13
N VAL A 494 12.90 7.16 8.96
CA VAL A 494 12.19 6.93 7.70
C VAL A 494 13.09 6.21 6.71
N PHE A 495 12.54 5.19 6.05
CA PHE A 495 13.22 4.37 5.06
C PHE A 495 12.41 4.26 3.78
N TYR A 496 13.08 3.96 2.66
CA TYR A 496 12.46 3.61 1.40
C TYR A 496 12.96 2.26 0.89
N LEU A 497 12.02 1.36 0.58
CA LEU A 497 12.23 -0.03 0.20
C LEU A 497 11.85 -0.26 -1.27
N ASN A 498 12.70 -0.98 -2.01
CA ASN A 498 12.39 -1.49 -3.34
C ASN A 498 12.86 -2.95 -3.48
N LEU A 499 11.92 -3.88 -3.43
CA LEU A 499 12.21 -5.32 -3.53
C LEU A 499 12.37 -5.82 -4.98
N PHE A 500 12.18 -4.94 -5.98
CA PHE A 500 11.90 -5.34 -7.36
C PHE A 500 12.98 -4.93 -8.36
N ARG A 501 14.14 -4.47 -7.87
CA ARG A 501 15.27 -4.13 -8.73
C ARG A 501 15.72 -5.36 -9.53
N THR A 502 15.98 -5.16 -10.82
CA THR A 502 16.38 -6.22 -11.75
C THR A 502 17.76 -5.97 -12.32
N ASP A 503 18.43 -7.04 -12.77
CA ASP A 503 19.59 -6.91 -13.66
C ASP A 503 19.18 -6.55 -15.10
N HIS A 504 20.18 -6.43 -15.98
CA HIS A 504 20.04 -6.16 -17.41
C HIS A 504 19.21 -7.23 -18.16
N GLN A 505 19.06 -8.44 -17.60
CA GLN A 505 18.26 -9.52 -18.17
C GLN A 505 16.83 -9.54 -17.62
N GLY A 506 16.48 -8.63 -16.70
CA GLY A 506 15.16 -8.52 -16.10
C GLY A 506 14.93 -9.49 -14.93
N ARG A 507 15.97 -10.17 -14.44
CA ARG A 507 15.87 -11.04 -13.25
C ARG A 507 15.86 -10.17 -12.00
N VAL A 508 14.88 -10.39 -11.11
CA VAL A 508 14.80 -9.72 -9.81
C VAL A 508 15.97 -10.16 -8.94
N LEU A 509 16.73 -9.19 -8.42
CA LEU A 509 17.99 -9.44 -7.72
C LEU A 509 17.81 -9.87 -6.27
N TRP A 510 16.76 -9.36 -5.59
CA TRP A 510 16.49 -9.68 -4.20
C TRP A 510 15.47 -10.83 -4.09
N PRO A 511 15.73 -11.88 -3.27
CA PRO A 511 14.84 -13.03 -3.16
C PRO A 511 13.46 -12.71 -2.55
N GLY A 512 13.35 -11.66 -1.74
CA GLY A 512 12.08 -11.20 -1.17
C GLY A 512 11.52 -12.11 -0.07
N PHE A 513 10.21 -12.00 0.17
CA PHE A 513 9.44 -12.84 1.10
C PHE A 513 10.09 -12.98 2.49
N ALA A 514 10.35 -14.21 2.95
CA ALA A 514 10.94 -14.48 4.26
C ALA A 514 12.30 -13.78 4.46
N GLU A 515 13.07 -13.61 3.38
CA GLU A 515 14.39 -12.96 3.44
C GLU A 515 14.30 -11.46 3.71
N ASN A 516 13.12 -10.84 3.57
CA ASN A 516 12.91 -9.45 3.96
C ASN A 516 13.14 -9.20 5.45
N VAL A 517 13.21 -10.24 6.29
CA VAL A 517 13.66 -10.09 7.68
C VAL A 517 15.08 -9.51 7.78
N ARG A 518 15.93 -9.70 6.77
CA ARG A 518 17.28 -9.10 6.68
C ARG A 518 17.22 -7.58 6.56
N ILE A 519 16.21 -7.07 5.85
CA ILE A 519 15.94 -5.64 5.70
C ILE A 519 15.41 -5.08 7.02
N LEU A 520 14.49 -5.80 7.68
CA LEU A 520 14.00 -5.43 9.01
C LEU A 520 15.12 -5.42 10.07
N LYS A 521 16.04 -6.39 10.00
CA LYS A 521 17.27 -6.43 10.80
C LYS A 521 18.15 -5.21 10.55
N TRP A 522 18.35 -4.83 9.29
CA TRP A 522 19.09 -3.62 8.94
C TRP A 522 18.44 -2.37 9.53
N ILE A 523 17.12 -2.21 9.36
CA ILE A 523 16.33 -1.09 9.92
C ILE A 523 16.47 -1.04 11.45
N SER A 524 16.29 -2.17 12.14
CA SER A 524 16.44 -2.28 13.59
C SER A 524 17.82 -1.80 14.06
N HIS A 525 18.90 -2.23 13.41
CA HIS A 525 20.24 -1.74 13.73
C HIS A 525 20.39 -0.23 13.48
N ARG A 526 19.85 0.30 12.38
CA ARG A 526 19.89 1.74 12.08
C ARG A 526 19.12 2.56 13.11
N ILE A 527 17.99 2.07 13.64
CA ILE A 527 17.22 2.73 14.72
C ILE A 527 18.10 2.94 15.96
N HIS A 528 18.90 1.95 16.34
CA HIS A 528 19.78 2.00 17.51
C HIS A 528 21.17 2.59 17.24
N GLY A 529 21.36 3.28 16.11
CA GLY A 529 22.63 3.93 15.75
C GLY A 529 23.75 2.97 15.32
N GLY A 530 23.43 1.70 15.08
CA GLY A 530 24.37 0.69 14.60
C GLY A 530 24.44 0.57 13.07
N GLN A 531 25.26 -0.40 12.65
CA GLN A 531 25.51 -0.84 11.26
C GLN A 531 26.03 0.21 10.27
N GLU A 532 26.96 -0.25 9.42
CA GLU A 532 27.59 0.59 8.40
C GLU A 532 26.60 0.94 7.27
N ALA A 533 26.57 2.22 6.91
CA ALA A 533 25.81 2.73 5.79
C ALA A 533 26.63 3.80 5.06
N THR A 534 26.58 3.79 3.73
CA THR A 534 27.21 4.81 2.89
C THR A 534 26.24 5.97 2.71
N ARG A 535 26.71 7.19 2.99
CA ARG A 535 25.96 8.40 2.65
C ARG A 535 26.00 8.64 1.14
N THR A 536 24.83 8.76 0.53
CA THR A 536 24.63 9.08 -0.88
C THR A 536 23.76 10.34 -1.01
N PRO A 537 23.64 10.93 -2.22
CA PRO A 537 22.66 11.99 -2.49
C PRO A 537 21.21 11.61 -2.13
N MET A 538 20.88 10.31 -2.13
CA MET A 538 19.55 9.78 -1.83
C MET A 538 19.33 9.43 -0.35
N GLY A 539 20.30 9.69 0.52
CA GLY A 539 20.28 9.24 1.92
C GLY A 539 21.30 8.14 2.18
N TYR A 540 21.06 7.31 3.19
CA TYR A 540 22.02 6.29 3.61
C TYR A 540 21.61 4.93 3.05
N VAL A 541 22.50 4.29 2.30
CA VAL A 541 22.32 2.92 1.78
C VAL A 541 23.23 1.95 2.55
N PRO A 542 22.90 0.66 2.67
CA PRO A 542 23.80 -0.32 3.27
C PRO A 542 25.17 -0.32 2.59
N THR A 543 26.25 -0.53 3.36
CA THR A 543 27.53 -0.95 2.78
C THR A 543 27.45 -2.42 2.34
N LEU A 544 28.39 -2.88 1.52
CA LEU A 544 28.49 -4.29 1.13
C LEU A 544 28.47 -5.26 2.34
N PRO A 545 29.26 -5.05 3.42
CA PRO A 545 29.15 -5.89 4.63
C PRO A 545 27.95 -5.55 5.53
N GLY A 546 27.29 -4.40 5.34
CA GLY A 546 26.11 -4.01 6.10
C GLY A 546 24.87 -4.83 5.74
N LEU A 547 24.73 -5.23 4.47
CA LEU A 547 23.62 -6.09 4.07
C LEU A 547 23.90 -7.56 4.40
N ASP A 548 23.09 -8.14 5.30
CA ASP A 548 23.20 -9.55 5.65
C ASP A 548 22.67 -10.44 4.52
N VAL A 549 23.58 -10.93 3.68
CA VAL A 549 23.30 -11.88 2.61
C VAL A 549 23.77 -13.31 2.94
N GLY A 550 24.10 -13.58 4.20
CA GLY A 550 24.62 -14.88 4.63
C GLY A 550 23.62 -16.01 4.33
N GLY A 551 24.07 -17.02 3.58
CA GLY A 551 23.26 -18.17 3.18
C GLY A 551 22.34 -17.94 1.98
N LEU A 552 22.38 -16.76 1.36
CA LEU A 552 21.65 -16.48 0.11
C LEU A 552 22.52 -16.81 -1.10
N ASP A 553 21.90 -17.33 -2.15
CA ASP A 553 22.52 -17.46 -3.47
C ASP A 553 22.44 -16.12 -4.21
N ILE A 554 23.27 -15.17 -3.77
CA ILE A 554 23.36 -13.83 -4.35
C ILE A 554 24.83 -13.45 -4.55
N SER A 555 25.17 -13.01 -5.76
CA SER A 555 26.54 -12.65 -6.07
C SER A 555 26.91 -11.29 -5.46
N ARG A 556 28.21 -11.06 -5.26
CA ARG A 556 28.71 -9.75 -4.83
C ARG A 556 28.29 -8.63 -5.80
N THR A 557 28.25 -8.92 -7.09
CA THR A 557 27.80 -7.98 -8.13
C THR A 557 26.32 -7.63 -7.98
N ASP A 558 25.47 -8.62 -7.71
CA ASP A 558 24.04 -8.38 -7.46
C ASP A 558 23.83 -7.50 -6.21
N VAL A 559 24.63 -7.70 -5.15
CA VAL A 559 24.57 -6.85 -3.95
C VAL A 559 25.00 -5.41 -4.25
N LEU A 560 26.07 -5.22 -5.03
CA LEU A 560 26.51 -3.89 -5.46
C LEU A 560 25.42 -3.19 -6.28
N GLU A 561 24.77 -3.91 -7.18
CA GLU A 561 23.66 -3.37 -7.96
C GLU A 561 22.46 -3.04 -7.06
N LEU A 562 22.09 -3.90 -6.10
CA LEU A 562 21.01 -3.63 -5.14
C LEU A 562 21.21 -2.32 -4.35
N ILE A 563 22.44 -1.96 -4.00
CA ILE A 563 22.75 -0.74 -3.23
C ILE A 563 23.18 0.46 -4.10
N ARG A 564 23.31 0.27 -5.42
CA ARG A 564 23.80 1.30 -6.34
C ARG A 564 22.86 2.51 -6.39
N VAL A 565 23.45 3.70 -6.40
CA VAL A 565 22.77 4.98 -6.65
C VAL A 565 23.42 5.63 -7.86
N ASP A 566 22.65 5.80 -8.94
CA ASP A 566 23.13 6.37 -10.20
C ASP A 566 22.60 7.79 -10.41
N CYS A 567 23.48 8.79 -10.48
CA CYS A 567 23.08 10.19 -10.55
C CYS A 567 22.28 10.53 -11.82
N LYS A 568 22.59 9.87 -12.95
CA LYS A 568 21.91 10.11 -14.23
C LYS A 568 20.47 9.58 -14.17
N GLU A 569 20.29 8.35 -13.70
CA GLU A 569 18.96 7.77 -13.50
C GLU A 569 18.11 8.59 -12.51
N TRP A 570 18.73 9.10 -11.45
CA TRP A 570 18.01 9.90 -10.46
C TRP A 570 17.63 11.30 -10.94
N LYS A 571 18.37 11.89 -11.89
CA LYS A 571 17.96 13.14 -12.54
C LYS A 571 16.73 12.96 -13.42
N GLU A 572 16.69 11.86 -14.19
CA GLU A 572 15.49 11.49 -14.96
C GLU A 572 14.28 11.28 -14.03
N GLU A 573 14.51 10.63 -12.88
CA GLU A 573 13.47 10.49 -11.85
C GLU A 573 13.04 11.83 -11.26
N CYS A 574 13.94 12.80 -11.09
CA CYS A 574 13.58 14.15 -10.64
C CYS A 574 12.64 14.84 -11.63
N GLU A 575 12.89 14.75 -12.94
CA GLU A 575 11.98 15.30 -13.96
C GLU A 575 10.59 14.64 -13.89
N ARG A 576 10.54 13.32 -13.77
CA ARG A 576 9.26 12.59 -13.59
C ARG A 576 8.51 13.07 -12.34
N VAL A 577 9.22 13.29 -11.24
CA VAL A 577 8.63 13.79 -9.99
C VAL A 577 8.17 15.25 -10.13
N LYS A 578 8.87 16.09 -10.91
CA LYS A 578 8.37 17.44 -11.24
C LYS A 578 7.04 17.36 -11.98
N ASP A 579 6.90 16.49 -12.97
CA ASP A 579 5.65 16.32 -13.71
C ASP A 579 4.51 15.88 -12.79
N LEU A 580 4.79 14.92 -11.90
CA LEU A 580 3.85 14.53 -10.85
C LEU A 580 3.45 15.74 -9.99
N PHE A 581 4.41 16.54 -9.53
CA PHE A 581 4.14 17.71 -8.69
C PHE A 581 3.34 18.78 -9.43
N HIS A 582 3.56 18.99 -10.73
CA HIS A 582 2.81 19.92 -11.56
C HIS A 582 1.35 19.48 -11.77
N SER A 583 1.06 18.17 -11.69
CA SER A 583 -0.31 17.65 -11.84
C SER A 583 -1.25 18.03 -10.68
N TYR A 584 -0.70 18.40 -9.52
CA TYR A 584 -1.47 18.80 -8.34
C TYR A 584 -1.91 20.28 -8.39
N ASP A 585 -2.89 20.63 -7.56
CA ASP A 585 -3.25 22.02 -7.30
C ASP A 585 -2.09 22.75 -6.61
N GLN A 586 -1.42 23.60 -7.38
CA GLN A 586 -0.23 24.32 -6.93
C GLN A 586 -0.48 25.26 -5.75
N THR A 587 -1.73 25.66 -5.50
CA THR A 587 -2.10 26.53 -4.38
C THR A 587 -2.21 25.77 -3.06
N LYS A 588 -2.54 24.47 -3.12
CA LYS A 588 -2.69 23.58 -1.96
C LYS A 588 -1.46 22.70 -1.73
N PHE A 589 -0.67 22.43 -2.76
CA PHE A 589 0.44 21.48 -2.68
C PHE A 589 1.54 21.93 -1.67
N PRO A 590 2.02 21.03 -0.78
CA PRO A 590 3.00 21.39 0.24
C PRO A 590 4.32 21.92 -0.32
N LYS A 591 4.74 23.10 0.14
CA LYS A 591 5.99 23.75 -0.31
C LYS A 591 7.23 22.98 0.12
N GLU A 592 7.15 22.26 1.23
CA GLU A 592 8.21 21.43 1.79
C GLU A 592 8.63 20.32 0.81
N LEU A 593 7.66 19.70 0.13
CA LEU A 593 7.95 18.64 -0.85
C LEU A 593 8.66 19.21 -2.09
N LYS A 594 8.24 20.38 -2.58
CA LYS A 594 8.93 21.10 -3.68
C LYS A 594 10.37 21.44 -3.30
N LYS A 595 10.59 21.89 -2.06
CA LYS A 595 11.92 22.21 -1.54
C LYS A 595 12.81 20.97 -1.47
N GLU A 596 12.28 19.84 -1.00
CA GLU A 596 13.05 18.58 -0.96
C GLU A 596 13.46 18.08 -2.34
N LEU A 597 12.60 18.26 -3.37
CA LEU A 597 12.97 17.98 -4.76
C LEU A 597 14.15 18.85 -5.22
N GLN A 598 14.10 20.16 -4.99
CA GLN A 598 15.22 21.07 -5.34
C GLN A 598 16.52 20.72 -4.60
N LEU A 599 16.40 20.35 -3.32
CA LEU A 599 17.55 19.90 -2.53
C LEU A 599 18.12 18.59 -3.07
N LEU A 600 17.27 17.68 -3.54
CA LEU A 600 17.70 16.44 -4.19
C LEU A 600 18.47 16.73 -5.49
N GLU A 601 17.94 17.58 -6.37
CA GLU A 601 18.62 17.98 -7.60
C GLU A 601 19.98 18.61 -7.33
N THR A 602 20.06 19.46 -6.30
CA THR A 602 21.32 20.05 -5.85
C THR A 602 22.31 19.00 -5.41
N ARG A 603 21.88 17.99 -4.63
CA ARG A 603 22.73 16.87 -4.20
C ARG A 603 23.19 16.01 -5.38
N MET A 604 22.34 15.81 -6.40
CA MET A 604 22.69 15.05 -7.59
C MET A 604 23.75 15.75 -8.44
N SER A 605 23.55 17.04 -8.71
CA SER A 605 24.53 17.84 -9.45
C SER A 605 25.87 17.97 -8.68
N ALA A 606 25.80 18.08 -7.35
CA ALA A 606 27.01 18.08 -6.53
C ALA A 606 27.74 16.73 -6.59
N ALA A 607 27.03 15.60 -6.58
CA ALA A 607 27.65 14.28 -6.59
C ALA A 607 28.32 13.91 -7.92
N GLU A 608 27.82 14.40 -9.05
CA GLU A 608 28.51 14.24 -10.35
C GLU A 608 29.82 15.01 -10.43
N THR A 609 29.87 16.18 -9.80
CA THR A 609 31.06 17.06 -9.81
C THR A 609 32.01 16.77 -8.65
N GLN A 610 31.57 16.02 -7.65
CA GLN A 610 32.35 15.68 -6.48
C GLN A 610 33.22 14.46 -6.77
N ALA A 611 34.53 14.68 -6.69
CA ALA A 611 35.51 13.61 -6.72
C ALA A 611 35.14 12.46 -5.76
N PRO A 612 35.25 11.18 -6.17
CA PRO A 612 34.85 10.01 -5.40
C PRO A 612 35.84 9.68 -4.25
N THR A 613 36.54 10.70 -3.74
CA THR A 613 37.59 10.57 -2.73
C THR A 613 37.59 11.75 -1.78
N SER A 614 37.89 11.49 -0.50
CA SER A 614 38.13 12.53 0.51
C SER A 614 39.62 12.87 0.65
N ASN A 615 40.50 12.24 -0.14
CA ASN A 615 41.94 12.43 -0.06
C ASN A 615 42.34 13.83 -0.53
N GLN A 616 42.59 14.73 0.43
CA GLN A 616 42.89 16.14 0.17
C GLN A 616 44.13 16.35 -0.73
N LYS A 617 45.13 15.47 -0.67
CA LYS A 617 46.31 15.56 -1.55
C LYS A 617 45.95 15.29 -3.00
N LEU A 618 45.16 14.25 -3.25
CA LEU A 618 44.69 13.90 -4.59
C LEU A 618 43.77 14.98 -5.15
N LEU A 619 42.84 15.49 -4.33
CA LEU A 619 41.94 16.58 -4.73
C LEU A 619 42.71 17.85 -5.10
N SER A 620 43.70 18.23 -4.28
CA SER A 620 44.55 19.39 -4.54
C SER A 620 45.37 19.21 -5.82
N TRP A 621 45.89 18.01 -6.04
CA TRP A 621 46.64 17.68 -7.26
C TRP A 621 45.75 17.75 -8.51
N VAL A 622 44.56 17.15 -8.48
CA VAL A 622 43.61 17.25 -9.60
C VAL A 622 43.22 18.70 -9.86
N ALA A 623 42.90 19.49 -8.83
CA ALA A 623 42.60 20.92 -9.00
C ALA A 623 43.77 21.70 -9.63
N GLN A 624 45.01 21.38 -9.24
CA GLN A 624 46.22 21.95 -9.85
C GLN A 624 46.33 21.56 -11.33
N MET A 625 46.10 20.28 -11.67
CA MET A 625 46.14 19.80 -13.04
C MET A 625 45.01 20.39 -13.90
N THR A 626 43.80 20.52 -13.36
CA THR A 626 42.69 21.22 -14.03
C THR A 626 43.05 22.66 -14.34
N LYS A 627 43.67 23.38 -13.40
CA LYS A 627 44.13 24.76 -13.64
C LYS A 627 45.24 24.82 -14.70
N LEU A 628 46.16 23.85 -14.70
CA LEU A 628 47.30 23.82 -15.62
C LEU A 628 46.90 23.41 -17.04
N CYS A 629 46.08 22.38 -17.18
CA CYS A 629 45.71 21.77 -18.46
C CYS A 629 44.41 22.36 -19.05
N THR A 630 43.65 23.12 -18.27
CA THR A 630 42.39 23.76 -18.67
C THR A 630 41.44 22.83 -19.42
N PRO A 631 41.13 21.62 -18.90
CA PRO A 631 40.22 20.72 -19.58
C PRO A 631 38.80 21.33 -19.61
N ALA A 632 38.02 20.96 -20.61
CA ALA A 632 36.62 21.38 -20.68
C ALA A 632 35.79 20.82 -19.50
N GLU A 633 36.11 19.61 -19.05
CA GLU A 633 35.45 18.94 -17.93
C GLU A 633 36.41 17.95 -17.24
N VAL A 634 36.17 17.63 -15.96
CA VAL A 634 36.89 16.60 -15.21
C VAL A 634 35.95 15.43 -14.97
N HIS A 635 36.21 14.29 -15.62
CA HIS A 635 35.47 13.04 -15.40
C HIS A 635 36.26 12.11 -14.48
N TRP A 636 35.65 11.66 -13.38
CA TRP A 636 36.25 10.67 -12.48
C TRP A 636 35.83 9.26 -12.88
N CYS A 637 36.75 8.51 -13.51
CA CYS A 637 36.45 7.17 -13.99
C CYS A 637 36.08 6.21 -12.84
N SER A 638 34.90 5.62 -12.93
CA SER A 638 34.35 4.64 -11.99
C SER A 638 34.85 3.20 -12.26
N GLY A 639 35.24 2.89 -13.49
CA GLY A 639 35.70 1.58 -13.93
C GLY A 639 34.58 0.55 -14.11
N THR A 640 33.32 0.97 -14.19
CA THR A 640 32.18 0.06 -14.41
C THR A 640 32.06 -0.39 -15.86
N ASP A 641 31.36 -1.51 -16.09
CA ASP A 641 31.10 -2.02 -17.45
C ASP A 641 30.24 -1.03 -18.26
N GLU A 642 29.32 -0.32 -17.60
CA GLU A 642 28.52 0.72 -18.25
C GLU A 642 29.37 1.93 -18.66
N GLU A 643 30.26 2.42 -17.78
CA GLU A 643 31.19 3.50 -18.12
C GLU A 643 32.11 3.07 -19.27
N TYR A 644 32.62 1.84 -19.23
CA TYR A 644 33.42 1.28 -20.32
C TYR A 644 32.65 1.28 -21.64
N ALA A 645 31.40 0.82 -21.63
CA ALA A 645 30.55 0.78 -22.81
C ALA A 645 30.26 2.19 -23.36
N GLU A 646 29.95 3.14 -22.48
CA GLU A 646 29.65 4.54 -22.86
C GLU A 646 30.88 5.23 -23.46
N LEU A 647 32.07 5.04 -22.87
CA LEU A 647 33.34 5.53 -23.41
C LEU A 647 33.70 4.88 -24.75
N CYS A 648 33.47 3.57 -24.91
CA CYS A 648 33.69 2.88 -26.17
C CYS A 648 32.74 3.40 -27.27
N GLU A 649 31.46 3.60 -26.96
CA GLU A 649 30.49 4.18 -27.89
C GLU A 649 30.82 5.63 -28.25
N MET A 650 31.30 6.43 -27.30
CA MET A 650 31.82 7.76 -27.58
C MET A 650 32.97 7.72 -28.59
N MET A 651 33.92 6.79 -28.43
CA MET A 651 35.04 6.61 -29.36
C MET A 651 34.61 6.06 -30.73
N VAL A 652 33.55 5.26 -30.79
CA VAL A 652 32.95 4.82 -32.07
C VAL A 652 32.31 6.00 -32.80
N LYS A 653 31.51 6.81 -32.11
CA LYS A 653 30.91 8.03 -32.67
C LYS A 653 31.95 9.05 -33.13
N GLY A 654 33.05 9.17 -32.38
CA GLY A 654 34.19 10.01 -32.72
C GLY A 654 35.09 9.45 -33.83
N GLY A 655 34.79 8.26 -34.37
CA GLY A 655 35.55 7.62 -35.44
C GLY A 655 36.92 7.06 -35.02
N THR A 656 37.25 7.11 -33.73
CA THR A 656 38.48 6.53 -33.17
C THR A 656 38.40 5.00 -33.14
N PHE A 657 37.22 4.48 -32.80
CA PHE A 657 36.94 3.04 -32.78
C PHE A 657 36.01 2.62 -33.91
N LEU A 658 36.24 1.42 -34.42
CA LEU A 658 35.30 0.68 -35.27
C LEU A 658 34.86 -0.57 -34.52
N ARG A 659 33.55 -0.71 -34.29
CA ARG A 659 32.98 -1.90 -33.66
C ARG A 659 33.22 -3.12 -34.57
N LEU A 660 33.80 -4.18 -34.02
CA LEU A 660 34.08 -5.41 -34.75
C LEU A 660 32.85 -6.32 -34.82
N ASN A 661 32.94 -7.37 -35.62
CA ASN A 661 31.85 -8.33 -35.80
C ASN A 661 31.53 -9.05 -34.48
N GLU A 662 30.34 -8.81 -33.94
CA GLU A 662 29.91 -9.30 -32.61
C GLU A 662 29.93 -10.84 -32.50
N THR A 663 29.64 -11.56 -33.59
CA THR A 663 29.66 -13.03 -33.57
C THR A 663 31.07 -13.60 -33.49
N LYS A 664 32.04 -12.95 -34.14
CA LYS A 664 33.44 -13.45 -34.20
C LYS A 664 34.31 -12.90 -33.08
N ARG A 665 34.05 -11.67 -32.66
CA ARG A 665 34.81 -10.89 -31.68
C ARG A 665 33.83 -9.99 -30.90
N PRO A 666 33.05 -10.58 -29.98
CA PRO A 666 32.07 -9.83 -29.18
C PRO A 666 32.75 -8.74 -28.37
N ASN A 667 32.06 -7.62 -28.18
CA ASN A 667 32.52 -6.44 -27.42
C ASN A 667 33.96 -6.00 -27.77
N SER A 668 34.34 -6.10 -29.04
CA SER A 668 35.70 -5.78 -29.51
C SER A 668 35.69 -4.60 -30.48
N PHE A 669 36.71 -3.77 -30.40
CA PHE A 669 36.86 -2.55 -31.20
C PHE A 669 38.21 -2.53 -31.91
N LEU A 670 38.23 -2.02 -33.14
CA LEU A 670 39.45 -1.72 -33.87
C LEU A 670 39.75 -0.22 -33.77
N ALA A 671 40.88 0.10 -33.15
CA ALA A 671 41.49 1.42 -33.22
C ALA A 671 42.58 1.42 -34.30
N ARG A 672 42.66 2.49 -35.09
CA ARG A 672 43.76 2.71 -36.04
C ARG A 672 44.52 3.94 -35.59
N SER A 673 45.62 3.74 -34.87
CA SER A 673 46.50 4.84 -34.48
C SER A 673 47.15 5.46 -35.72
N ASP A 674 47.64 6.69 -35.57
CA ASP A 674 48.45 7.34 -36.61
C ASP A 674 49.72 6.50 -36.81
N PRO A 675 50.19 6.25 -38.06
CA PRO A 675 51.42 5.52 -38.30
C PRO A 675 52.68 6.13 -37.67
N ARG A 676 52.62 7.38 -37.20
CA ARG A 676 53.68 8.03 -36.42
C ARG A 676 53.62 7.69 -34.92
N ASP A 677 52.49 7.15 -34.46
CA ASP A 677 52.17 6.80 -33.08
C ASP A 677 52.05 5.27 -32.92
N VAL A 678 53.12 4.56 -33.30
CA VAL A 678 53.21 3.08 -33.31
C VAL A 678 54.50 2.54 -32.68
N ALA A 679 55.32 3.39 -32.06
CA ALA A 679 56.62 3.03 -31.52
C ALA A 679 56.64 3.06 -29.99
N ARG A 680 57.49 2.23 -29.37
CA ARG A 680 57.86 2.44 -27.98
C ARG A 680 58.69 3.74 -27.90
N VAL A 681 58.32 4.63 -26.97
CA VAL A 681 58.80 6.01 -26.88
C VAL A 681 59.91 6.19 -25.84
N GLU A 682 60.74 5.17 -25.60
CA GLU A 682 61.81 5.23 -24.59
C GLU A 682 62.75 6.42 -24.86
N GLY A 683 63.06 6.71 -26.14
CA GLY A 683 63.86 7.86 -26.55
C GLY A 683 63.20 9.24 -26.32
N CYS A 684 61.91 9.29 -26.01
CA CYS A 684 61.18 10.52 -25.62
C CYS A 684 60.75 10.50 -24.14
N THR A 685 61.15 9.47 -23.39
CA THR A 685 60.84 9.32 -21.97
C THR A 685 61.98 9.92 -21.16
N TYR A 686 61.65 10.84 -20.27
CA TYR A 686 62.58 11.45 -19.33
C TYR A 686 62.30 10.94 -17.92
N ILE A 687 63.32 10.44 -17.23
CA ILE A 687 63.24 10.05 -15.83
C ILE A 687 63.84 11.17 -14.97
N CYS A 688 62.97 12.00 -14.42
CA CYS A 688 63.37 13.15 -13.61
C CYS A 688 63.62 12.73 -12.15
N THR A 689 64.83 12.26 -11.85
CA THR A 689 65.31 11.97 -10.49
C THR A 689 66.07 13.16 -9.89
N LYS A 690 66.34 13.11 -8.58
CA LYS A 690 67.20 14.10 -7.92
C LYS A 690 68.66 13.94 -8.33
N ASP A 691 69.12 12.69 -8.38
CA ASP A 691 70.48 12.33 -8.76
C ASP A 691 70.47 11.65 -10.14
N PRO A 692 71.36 12.06 -11.07
CA PRO A 692 71.41 11.50 -12.42
C PRO A 692 71.64 9.98 -12.48
N SER A 693 72.30 9.42 -11.47
CA SER A 693 72.54 7.97 -11.39
C SER A 693 71.27 7.13 -11.25
N ASP A 694 70.17 7.72 -10.77
CA ASP A 694 68.93 7.01 -10.46
C ASP A 694 68.01 6.87 -11.69
N ALA A 695 68.29 7.60 -12.77
CA ALA A 695 67.50 7.55 -14.01
C ALA A 695 67.68 6.22 -14.77
N GLY A 696 68.74 5.48 -14.46
CA GLY A 696 69.10 4.24 -15.17
C GLY A 696 69.63 4.50 -16.59
N PRO A 697 70.16 3.48 -17.27
CA PRO A 697 70.90 3.67 -18.53
C PRO A 697 70.04 3.73 -19.80
N THR A 698 68.73 3.46 -19.71
CA THR A 698 67.87 3.17 -20.87
C THR A 698 66.92 4.30 -21.27
N ASN A 699 66.78 5.35 -20.46
CA ASN A 699 65.88 6.48 -20.71
C ASN A 699 66.65 7.80 -20.51
N ASN A 700 66.07 8.91 -20.97
CA ASN A 700 66.70 10.23 -20.89
C ASN A 700 66.68 10.84 -19.49
#